data_AF-A0A2S4VRD6-F1
#
_entry.id   AF-A0A2S4VRD6-F1
#
_cell.length_a   1.000
_cell.length_b   1.000
_cell.length_c   1.000
_cell.angle_alpha   90.00
_cell.angle_beta   90.00
_cell.angle_gamma   90.00
#
_symmetry.space_group_name_H-M   'P 1'
#
loop_
_entity.id
_entity.type
_entity.pdbx_description
1 polymer ?
#
loop_
_entity_poly.entity_id
_entity_poly.type
_entity_poly.pdbx_seq_one_letter_code
_entity_poly.pdbx_strand_id
1 'polypeptide(L)'
;MPKKIDWEWEKQFFKKTTDEEGPTTEWICRYCSERVLINWRRHSRLPTHQTRISECDPDLDGTTRGNVSEKSRPSTVNVANDSSDKESNLGFEENVLDQDGLLQEIEDTPMDINVSTEEAPTIDMFEAAKENGPKTSNLGDIDWTDLIPDTLDQILHEEEEEYEHYLGASLILGFLHKIISRSIYNYIRQILKIVFDLNLPGWEALRRERKKIREICSVSLNEKTLSTGKTCFALSAKEIIKQELLNPLVNQHMEYFPQDSEGQNIFKLSQSQRWLSELSPKTRVQMCTSNNKQYYIFEPVQLRNSVDIVIPIFFYKKHDRTFSKCVRPEISSKSAGSELVLQIDSHLTFNDPRLISFPIEELDLIYPDICLKSGRKLADFCNDCITELDCGIFEQIPLPNPWRTKANKQIIRHVPISLYCDDTSGNVSKQYNKHMLYYFTLSGLPPRLANQEYNCHFLSTSNTAGALELGQQVVPELNEMVREGYDAYDAILEKDVLVMTPVLAFLGDSPMHAEITNTPVPSSSLNPCRFCDLCASRFDGLKHTPVEILHVFLLGMVKYLFRDFMSHLKPDEKQELVGLWRSFNTDSLNIPSLKPMGLVQYSSSLVGKDFKTIIQAAPFLFFRFMSPLKRDIWQSLCHLAPLVFETHIDDMESFQTELKNHIDIFLYHITQCSAQWINKPKFHMLLHLPASIRRYGPASLFATEKFESYNGILRNVSVHSNRQSPGRDIAITFSNYNSFRHIFSGGLLYDQKKKQFFKPTSHVTDIFTLNANIQISFGYNHLTVSKKESYPSPKKKAVLKTDSRDAPEDLRQHYRYHSIQQICELDLNQKQVLKKGSFVLFNLPLAQQPERPTVGKIDSIWCVQKPQHQSRYLLHLTILKKKGVNDWYQMQEFKVTSKSLFVNTTAVASTLNFQHNCHDGDCTLTKTKTVRIERIDSVVKALEVTHGNRLDYILNTCSLHAINFHQKTAKLEFRTIEPLEWLNAMHEGLAIWKSNKKKGKTVIPITSAISRVNPSFLV
;
A
#
# COMPACT_ATOMS: atom_id res chain seq x y z
N MET A 1 -45.54 10.61 -19.56
CA MET A 1 -46.06 9.56 -18.66
C MET A 1 -46.08 8.24 -19.41
N PRO A 2 -45.63 7.11 -18.82
CA PRO A 2 -45.90 5.78 -19.38
C PRO A 2 -47.36 5.37 -19.10
N LYS A 3 -47.92 4.50 -19.94
CA LYS A 3 -49.28 3.95 -19.75
C LYS A 3 -49.30 2.94 -18.60
N LYS A 4 -50.41 2.86 -17.85
CA LYS A 4 -50.69 1.68 -17.01
C LYS A 4 -50.87 0.46 -17.93
N ILE A 5 -50.18 -0.63 -17.63
CA ILE A 5 -50.54 -1.96 -18.16
C ILE A 5 -51.73 -2.46 -17.34
N ASP A 6 -52.74 -3.00 -18.01
CA ASP A 6 -53.86 -3.68 -17.36
C ASP A 6 -53.51 -5.16 -17.10
N TRP A 7 -53.90 -5.65 -15.93
CA TRP A 7 -53.61 -6.99 -15.43
C TRP A 7 -54.88 -7.75 -15.05
N GLU A 8 -56.08 -7.25 -15.34
CA GLU A 8 -57.32 -7.96 -15.05
C GLU A 8 -57.43 -9.32 -15.76
N TRP A 9 -56.97 -9.43 -17.02
CA TRP A 9 -57.15 -10.64 -17.84
C TRP A 9 -56.47 -11.88 -17.26
N GLU A 10 -55.33 -11.74 -16.57
CA GLU A 10 -54.63 -12.87 -15.95
C GLU A 10 -55.44 -13.56 -14.84
N LYS A 11 -56.46 -12.89 -14.25
CA LYS A 11 -57.33 -13.51 -13.23
C LYS A 11 -57.99 -14.81 -13.72
N GLN A 12 -58.25 -14.96 -15.01
CA GLN A 12 -59.03 -16.06 -15.56
C GLN A 12 -58.39 -17.44 -15.35
N PHE A 13 -57.05 -17.51 -15.30
CA PHE A 13 -56.29 -18.75 -15.06
C PHE A 13 -56.27 -19.19 -13.59
N PHE A 14 -56.93 -18.42 -12.72
CA PHE A 14 -57.07 -18.69 -11.30
C PHE A 14 -58.55 -18.88 -10.93
N LYS A 15 -58.79 -19.41 -9.73
CA LYS A 15 -60.11 -19.55 -9.12
C LYS A 15 -60.00 -19.07 -7.67
N LYS A 16 -60.87 -18.17 -7.22
CA LYS A 16 -60.98 -17.84 -5.78
C LYS A 16 -61.38 -19.11 -5.00
N THR A 17 -60.89 -19.25 -3.77
CA THR A 17 -61.37 -20.30 -2.84
C THR A 17 -62.55 -19.83 -2.00
N THR A 18 -62.72 -18.51 -1.81
CA THR A 18 -63.83 -17.88 -1.09
C THR A 18 -64.33 -16.64 -1.84
N ASP A 19 -65.64 -16.36 -1.77
CA ASP A 19 -66.26 -15.31 -2.58
C ASP A 19 -66.19 -13.89 -1.98
N GLU A 20 -65.87 -13.76 -0.69
CA GLU A 20 -65.74 -12.47 0.00
C GLU A 20 -64.40 -11.77 -0.30
N GLU A 21 -64.45 -10.44 -0.53
CA GLU A 21 -63.27 -9.63 -0.85
C GLU A 21 -62.65 -9.01 0.40
N GLY A 22 -61.49 -9.52 0.80
CA GLY A 22 -60.72 -9.03 1.94
C GLY A 22 -59.21 -9.05 1.67
N PRO A 23 -58.38 -8.56 2.61
CA PRO A 23 -56.93 -8.49 2.45
C PRO A 23 -56.24 -9.87 2.35
N THR A 24 -56.99 -10.96 2.53
CA THR A 24 -56.54 -12.36 2.50
C THR A 24 -57.36 -13.23 1.55
N THR A 25 -58.01 -12.67 0.52
CA THR A 25 -58.73 -13.49 -0.48
C THR A 25 -57.76 -14.42 -1.22
N GLU A 26 -58.03 -15.72 -1.12
CA GLU A 26 -57.17 -16.82 -1.58
C GLU A 26 -57.57 -17.36 -2.98
N TRP A 27 -56.59 -17.90 -3.70
CA TRP A 27 -56.72 -18.31 -5.10
C TRP A 27 -56.02 -19.65 -5.38
N ILE A 28 -56.51 -20.46 -6.31
CA ILE A 28 -55.81 -21.64 -6.84
C ILE A 28 -55.55 -21.44 -8.34
N CYS A 29 -54.37 -21.84 -8.83
CA CYS A 29 -54.05 -21.79 -10.25
C CYS A 29 -54.53 -23.05 -10.98
N ARG A 30 -55.32 -22.89 -12.05
CA ARG A 30 -55.95 -24.00 -12.77
C ARG A 30 -54.96 -24.92 -13.51
N TYR A 31 -53.74 -24.46 -13.77
CA TYR A 31 -52.75 -25.15 -14.63
C TYR A 31 -51.44 -25.53 -13.90
N CYS A 32 -51.12 -24.86 -12.78
CA CYS A 32 -49.78 -24.94 -12.18
C CYS A 32 -49.73 -25.74 -10.88
N SER A 33 -50.70 -25.58 -9.98
CA SER A 33 -50.78 -26.35 -8.73
C SER A 33 -52.14 -26.20 -8.06
N GLU A 34 -52.61 -27.29 -7.45
CA GLU A 34 -53.78 -27.30 -6.55
C GLU A 34 -53.55 -26.56 -5.22
N ARG A 35 -52.33 -26.06 -4.97
CA ARG A 35 -51.98 -25.29 -3.77
C ARG A 35 -52.61 -23.90 -3.81
N VAL A 36 -53.03 -23.45 -2.63
CA VAL A 36 -53.63 -22.13 -2.39
C VAL A 36 -52.57 -21.03 -2.43
N LEU A 37 -52.94 -19.88 -3.01
CA LEU A 37 -52.10 -18.72 -3.31
C LEU A 37 -52.77 -17.46 -2.76
N ILE A 38 -52.12 -16.78 -1.81
CA ILE A 38 -52.61 -15.52 -1.23
C ILE A 38 -52.40 -14.34 -2.21
N ASN A 39 -51.50 -14.46 -3.20
CA ASN A 39 -51.27 -13.44 -4.21
C ASN A 39 -50.96 -14.06 -5.58
N TRP A 40 -52.00 -14.24 -6.40
CA TRP A 40 -51.89 -14.83 -7.74
C TRP A 40 -51.00 -14.01 -8.70
N ARG A 41 -50.91 -12.68 -8.55
CA ARG A 41 -50.08 -11.81 -9.42
C ARG A 41 -48.58 -12.05 -9.29
N ARG A 42 -48.12 -12.65 -8.19
CA ARG A 42 -46.72 -13.09 -8.05
C ARG A 42 -46.49 -14.45 -8.71
N HIS A 43 -47.52 -15.29 -8.75
CA HIS A 43 -47.49 -16.60 -9.42
C HIS A 43 -47.60 -16.46 -10.94
N SER A 44 -48.44 -15.55 -11.45
CA SER A 44 -48.59 -15.34 -12.90
C SER A 44 -47.30 -14.88 -13.59
N ARG A 45 -46.40 -14.21 -12.86
CA ARG A 45 -45.07 -13.78 -13.31
C ARG A 45 -44.01 -14.90 -13.34
N LEU A 46 -44.30 -16.11 -12.87
CA LEU A 46 -43.32 -17.21 -12.89
C LEU A 46 -43.15 -17.74 -14.33
N PRO A 47 -41.91 -17.95 -14.83
CA PRO A 47 -41.68 -18.52 -16.15
C PRO A 47 -42.40 -19.86 -16.34
N THR A 48 -42.37 -20.73 -15.33
CA THR A 48 -43.06 -22.03 -15.34
C THR A 48 -44.58 -21.95 -15.44
N HIS A 49 -45.19 -20.82 -15.03
CA HIS A 49 -46.62 -20.57 -15.22
C HIS A 49 -46.93 -20.08 -16.63
N GLN A 50 -46.11 -19.16 -17.16
CA GLN A 50 -46.22 -18.68 -18.54
C GLN A 50 -46.06 -19.83 -19.54
N THR A 51 -45.05 -20.70 -19.36
CA THR A 51 -44.84 -21.90 -20.19
C THR A 51 -46.07 -22.81 -20.19
N ARG A 52 -46.67 -23.08 -19.01
CA ARG A 52 -47.87 -23.92 -18.92
C ARG A 52 -49.13 -23.31 -19.53
N ILE A 53 -49.25 -21.98 -19.58
CA ILE A 53 -50.34 -21.35 -20.35
C ILE A 53 -50.12 -21.58 -21.84
N SER A 54 -48.92 -21.34 -22.38
CA SER A 54 -48.62 -21.62 -23.79
C SER A 54 -48.69 -23.11 -24.17
N GLU A 55 -48.51 -24.03 -23.22
CA GLU A 55 -48.69 -25.48 -23.43
C GLU A 55 -50.16 -25.92 -23.41
N CYS A 56 -51.07 -25.16 -22.78
CA CYS A 56 -52.47 -25.56 -22.58
C CYS A 56 -53.50 -24.74 -23.38
N ASP A 57 -53.13 -23.56 -23.89
CA ASP A 57 -54.03 -22.68 -24.64
C ASP A 57 -53.23 -21.91 -25.73
N PRO A 58 -52.89 -22.56 -26.85
CA PRO A 58 -51.85 -22.08 -27.79
C PRO A 58 -52.28 -20.91 -28.68
N ASP A 59 -53.57 -20.55 -28.71
CA ASP A 59 -54.09 -19.43 -29.53
C ASP A 59 -53.88 -18.04 -28.87
N LEU A 60 -53.36 -17.99 -27.64
CA LEU A 60 -53.13 -16.75 -26.86
C LEU A 60 -51.82 -16.02 -27.21
N ASP A 61 -51.51 -15.81 -28.50
CA ASP A 61 -50.19 -15.34 -28.94
C ASP A 61 -49.97 -13.80 -28.94
N GLY A 62 -48.87 -13.40 -28.30
CA GLY A 62 -47.91 -12.38 -28.77
C GLY A 62 -48.27 -10.90 -28.77
N THR A 63 -49.54 -10.50 -28.90
CA THR A 63 -49.87 -9.21 -29.56
C THR A 63 -50.23 -8.02 -28.65
N THR A 64 -50.38 -8.18 -27.32
CA THR A 64 -50.91 -7.10 -26.44
C THR A 64 -50.06 -6.70 -25.24
N ARG A 65 -48.75 -6.97 -25.22
CA ARG A 65 -47.81 -6.47 -24.18
C ARG A 65 -46.57 -5.79 -24.75
N GLY A 66 -46.44 -4.49 -24.50
CA GLY A 66 -45.32 -3.66 -24.97
C GLY A 66 -44.10 -3.69 -24.04
N ASN A 67 -42.92 -3.72 -24.64
CA ASN A 67 -41.62 -3.78 -23.94
C ASN A 67 -41.37 -2.61 -22.97
N VAL A 68 -41.17 -2.94 -21.69
CA VAL A 68 -40.40 -2.13 -20.72
C VAL A 68 -39.60 -3.08 -19.83
N SER A 69 -38.34 -2.76 -19.55
CA SER A 69 -37.45 -3.56 -18.71
C SER A 69 -37.79 -3.47 -17.21
N GLU A 70 -37.77 -4.60 -16.50
CA GLU A 70 -37.74 -4.64 -15.04
C GLU A 70 -36.33 -4.97 -14.53
N LYS A 71 -35.83 -4.18 -13.58
CA LYS A 71 -34.76 -4.60 -12.66
C LYS A 71 -35.39 -5.16 -11.40
N SER A 72 -35.38 -6.50 -11.31
CA SER A 72 -35.03 -7.30 -10.13
C SER A 72 -35.36 -6.76 -8.72
N ARG A 73 -36.28 -7.43 -8.00
CA ARG A 73 -36.39 -7.52 -6.51
C ARG A 73 -37.72 -8.22 -6.08
N PRO A 74 -37.87 -8.74 -4.85
CA PRO A 74 -36.99 -9.64 -4.10
C PRO A 74 -37.75 -10.92 -3.62
N SER A 75 -37.10 -11.78 -2.81
CA SER A 75 -37.77 -12.68 -1.87
C SER A 75 -38.55 -11.87 -0.80
N THR A 76 -39.59 -12.37 -0.13
CA THR A 76 -39.65 -13.34 1.01
C THR A 76 -41.09 -13.98 1.07
N VAL A 77 -41.74 -14.56 2.10
CA VAL A 77 -41.62 -15.54 3.26
C VAL A 77 -43.12 -15.74 3.73
N ASN A 78 -43.68 -16.73 4.47
CA ASN A 78 -43.29 -17.59 5.61
C ASN A 78 -44.22 -18.83 5.78
N VAL A 79 -43.80 -19.87 6.54
CA VAL A 79 -44.65 -20.74 7.42
C VAL A 79 -43.78 -21.22 8.60
N ALA A 80 -44.35 -21.40 9.81
CA ALA A 80 -43.64 -21.69 11.07
C ALA A 80 -43.96 -23.08 11.67
N ASN A 81 -43.23 -23.51 12.72
CA ASN A 81 -43.83 -23.71 14.07
C ASN A 81 -42.83 -24.04 15.21
N ASP A 82 -43.24 -23.61 16.41
CA ASP A 82 -43.03 -24.13 17.78
C ASP A 82 -41.67 -24.29 18.52
N SER A 83 -41.68 -23.66 19.72
CA SER A 83 -41.24 -24.16 21.04
C SER A 83 -39.77 -24.07 21.53
N SER A 84 -39.64 -23.39 22.68
CA SER A 84 -38.66 -23.51 23.78
C SER A 84 -37.21 -22.98 23.67
N ASP A 85 -36.82 -22.35 24.79
CA ASP A 85 -35.49 -22.14 25.40
C ASP A 85 -34.35 -21.32 24.73
N LYS A 86 -34.20 -20.11 25.31
CA LYS A 86 -32.97 -19.45 25.82
C LYS A 86 -31.98 -18.71 24.89
N GLU A 87 -31.48 -17.63 25.51
CA GLU A 87 -30.25 -16.86 25.25
C GLU A 87 -30.18 -16.02 23.96
N SER A 88 -29.35 -14.97 24.02
CA SER A 88 -29.59 -13.71 23.32
C SER A 88 -28.47 -13.34 22.34
N ASN A 89 -28.84 -13.17 21.07
CA ASN A 89 -27.99 -12.55 20.04
C ASN A 89 -28.80 -11.50 19.27
N LEU A 90 -28.18 -10.37 18.92
CA LEU A 90 -28.76 -9.31 18.10
C LEU A 90 -27.80 -8.94 16.97
N GLY A 91 -28.03 -9.52 15.79
CA GLY A 91 -27.37 -9.15 14.54
C GLY A 91 -28.15 -8.08 13.78
N PHE A 92 -27.47 -7.36 12.88
CA PHE A 92 -28.07 -6.35 12.00
C PHE A 92 -28.33 -6.92 10.60
N GLU A 93 -29.47 -6.57 9.99
CA GLU A 93 -29.76 -6.82 8.56
C GLU A 93 -29.60 -5.53 7.72
N GLU A 94 -29.03 -5.65 6.51
CA GLU A 94 -29.03 -4.59 5.50
C GLU A 94 -29.78 -5.03 4.21
N ASN A 95 -30.35 -4.06 3.49
CA ASN A 95 -31.33 -4.30 2.42
C ASN A 95 -30.72 -4.31 1.00
N VAL A 96 -30.93 -5.39 0.25
CA VAL A 96 -30.20 -5.71 -1.00
C VAL A 96 -30.77 -5.03 -2.27
N LEU A 97 -30.12 -3.99 -2.78
CA LEU A 97 -30.16 -3.49 -4.19
C LEU A 97 -29.75 -4.54 -5.24
N ASP A 98 -30.66 -5.38 -5.72
CA ASP A 98 -30.45 -6.15 -6.96
C ASP A 98 -30.32 -5.24 -8.19
N GLN A 99 -29.38 -5.58 -9.09
CA GLN A 99 -29.31 -5.06 -10.46
C GLN A 99 -28.63 -6.09 -11.38
N ASP A 100 -29.41 -6.97 -12.01
CA ASP A 100 -28.90 -7.83 -13.08
C ASP A 100 -28.90 -7.13 -14.46
N GLY A 101 -28.13 -7.70 -15.38
CA GLY A 101 -28.16 -7.38 -16.82
C GLY A 101 -27.04 -6.48 -17.33
N LEU A 102 -25.85 -7.05 -17.55
CA LEU A 102 -25.03 -6.85 -18.76
C LEU A 102 -23.80 -7.79 -18.75
N LEU A 103 -23.79 -8.77 -19.66
CA LEU A 103 -22.61 -9.53 -20.07
C LEU A 103 -22.13 -8.96 -21.41
N GLN A 104 -20.86 -8.55 -21.49
CA GLN A 104 -20.09 -8.49 -22.74
C GLN A 104 -18.60 -8.36 -22.43
N GLU A 105 -17.74 -8.82 -23.34
CA GLU A 105 -16.31 -8.99 -23.06
C GLU A 105 -15.55 -7.67 -22.84
N ILE A 106 -14.53 -7.75 -21.99
CA ILE A 106 -13.40 -6.82 -21.97
C ILE A 106 -12.14 -7.68 -22.02
N GLU A 107 -11.45 -7.70 -23.16
CA GLU A 107 -10.15 -8.34 -23.29
C GLU A 107 -9.07 -7.52 -22.58
N ASP A 108 -8.24 -8.18 -21.78
CA ASP A 108 -7.04 -7.57 -21.18
C ASP A 108 -5.98 -7.34 -22.27
N THR A 109 -6.04 -6.17 -22.91
CA THR A 109 -5.01 -5.73 -23.87
C THR A 109 -3.65 -5.57 -23.19
N PRO A 110 -2.59 -6.29 -23.64
CA PRO A 110 -1.23 -6.10 -23.13
C PRO A 110 -0.68 -4.70 -23.42
N MET A 111 0.33 -4.31 -22.65
CA MET A 111 1.12 -3.11 -22.96
C MET A 111 1.98 -3.34 -24.20
N ASP A 112 1.69 -2.61 -25.29
CA ASP A 112 2.53 -2.58 -26.50
C ASP A 112 3.94 -2.04 -26.17
N ILE A 113 4.91 -2.94 -26.00
CA ILE A 113 6.34 -2.59 -25.96
C ILE A 113 6.82 -2.45 -27.40
N ASN A 114 7.10 -1.22 -27.82
CA ASN A 114 7.44 -0.88 -29.20
C ASN A 114 8.87 -1.29 -29.56
N VAL A 115 9.10 -2.59 -29.81
CA VAL A 115 10.36 -3.14 -30.35
C VAL A 115 10.37 -2.96 -31.86
N SER A 116 11.29 -2.13 -32.36
CA SER A 116 11.55 -1.98 -33.79
C SER A 116 12.62 -2.99 -34.24
N THR A 117 12.20 -4.07 -34.88
CA THR A 117 13.07 -5.01 -35.61
C THR A 117 12.47 -5.25 -36.99
N GLU A 118 13.13 -4.72 -38.00
CA GLU A 118 13.00 -5.20 -39.38
C GLU A 118 13.72 -6.57 -39.51
N GLU A 119 13.56 -7.24 -40.65
CA GLU A 119 14.22 -8.51 -41.00
C GLU A 119 13.84 -9.74 -40.14
N ALA A 120 12.77 -10.41 -40.54
CA ALA A 120 12.52 -11.82 -40.18
C ALA A 120 13.15 -12.76 -41.23
N PRO A 121 13.84 -13.83 -40.83
CA PRO A 121 14.34 -14.84 -41.77
C PRO A 121 13.19 -15.64 -42.39
N THR A 122 13.32 -15.98 -43.68
CA THR A 122 12.27 -16.67 -44.45
C THR A 122 12.19 -18.17 -44.18
N ILE A 123 11.01 -18.74 -44.44
CA ILE A 123 10.72 -20.17 -44.34
C ILE A 123 11.45 -20.92 -45.46
N ASP A 124 12.64 -21.49 -45.20
CA ASP A 124 13.28 -22.45 -46.11
C ASP A 124 14.36 -23.36 -45.46
N MET A 125 14.10 -23.90 -44.25
CA MET A 125 15.04 -24.82 -43.55
C MET A 125 14.35 -26.02 -42.86
N PHE A 126 13.10 -26.35 -43.22
CA PHE A 126 12.28 -27.31 -42.45
C PHE A 126 12.18 -28.74 -43.01
N GLU A 127 12.81 -29.06 -44.15
CA GLU A 127 12.62 -30.37 -44.82
C GLU A 127 13.80 -31.36 -44.70
N ALA A 128 14.94 -30.97 -44.14
CA ALA A 128 16.20 -31.74 -44.23
C ALA A 128 16.48 -32.76 -43.10
N ALA A 129 15.54 -33.00 -42.18
CA ALA A 129 15.80 -33.77 -40.94
C ALA A 129 14.74 -34.85 -40.59
N LYS A 130 14.00 -35.38 -41.58
CA LYS A 130 13.08 -36.51 -41.40
C LYS A 130 13.63 -37.81 -41.99
N GLU A 131 14.59 -38.44 -41.32
CA GLU A 131 14.85 -39.89 -41.50
C GLU A 131 15.63 -40.48 -40.30
N ASN A 132 15.48 -41.78 -40.07
CA ASN A 132 16.14 -42.59 -39.02
C ASN A 132 15.69 -42.39 -37.56
N GLY A 133 14.42 -42.71 -37.25
CA GLY A 133 13.97 -42.98 -35.87
C GLY A 133 14.17 -44.45 -35.46
N PRO A 134 14.76 -44.76 -34.28
CA PRO A 134 14.72 -46.10 -33.69
C PRO A 134 13.31 -46.52 -33.26
N LYS A 135 13.07 -47.83 -33.12
CA LYS A 135 11.75 -48.39 -32.80
C LYS A 135 11.48 -48.42 -31.29
N THR A 136 10.22 -48.26 -30.92
CA THR A 136 9.71 -48.42 -29.56
C THR A 136 9.98 -49.82 -29.00
N SER A 137 10.49 -49.90 -27.78
CA SER A 137 10.49 -51.10 -26.93
C SER A 137 9.72 -50.83 -25.63
N ASN A 138 9.06 -51.86 -25.10
CA ASN A 138 8.22 -51.74 -23.91
C ASN A 138 9.05 -51.41 -22.67
N LEU A 139 8.56 -50.51 -21.82
CA LEU A 139 8.77 -50.59 -20.38
C LEU A 139 7.43 -50.88 -19.72
N GLY A 140 7.40 -51.88 -18.84
CA GLY A 140 6.27 -52.16 -17.97
C GLY A 140 6.27 -51.26 -16.73
N ASP A 141 5.46 -51.61 -15.73
CA ASP A 141 5.32 -50.86 -14.49
C ASP A 141 6.65 -50.71 -13.74
N ILE A 142 7.21 -49.51 -13.77
CA ILE A 142 8.25 -49.06 -12.83
C ILE A 142 7.55 -48.73 -11.51
N ASP A 143 8.01 -49.30 -10.39
CA ASP A 143 7.57 -48.86 -9.08
C ASP A 143 8.30 -47.56 -8.71
N TRP A 144 7.55 -46.48 -8.51
CA TRP A 144 8.09 -45.13 -8.34
C TRP A 144 8.44 -44.80 -6.88
N THR A 145 8.49 -45.79 -6.00
CA THR A 145 8.96 -45.65 -4.61
C THR A 145 10.48 -45.59 -4.50
N ASP A 146 11.21 -46.24 -5.40
CA ASP A 146 12.66 -46.47 -5.25
C ASP A 146 13.51 -45.37 -5.92
N LEU A 147 12.87 -44.46 -6.66
CA LEU A 147 13.47 -43.26 -7.25
C LEU A 147 13.30 -42.03 -6.34
N ILE A 148 13.74 -42.16 -5.08
CA ILE A 148 13.78 -41.06 -4.11
C ILE A 148 15.24 -40.63 -3.89
N PRO A 149 15.69 -39.51 -4.49
CA PRO A 149 16.96 -38.90 -4.12
C PRO A 149 16.82 -38.26 -2.74
N ASP A 150 17.41 -38.90 -1.73
CA ASP A 150 17.37 -38.47 -0.33
C ASP A 150 18.19 -37.19 -0.04
N THR A 151 18.86 -36.59 -1.02
CA THR A 151 19.87 -35.54 -0.77
C THR A 151 19.79 -34.36 -1.74
N LEU A 152 20.09 -33.18 -1.21
CA LEU A 152 19.98 -31.91 -1.92
C LEU A 152 21.10 -31.67 -2.95
N ASP A 153 22.23 -32.38 -2.81
CA ASP A 153 23.25 -32.53 -3.86
C ASP A 153 22.68 -33.07 -5.18
N GLN A 154 21.80 -34.08 -5.11
CA GLN A 154 21.22 -34.76 -6.28
C GLN A 154 20.16 -33.91 -7.00
N ILE A 155 19.88 -32.71 -6.49
CA ILE A 155 18.99 -31.72 -7.12
C ILE A 155 19.80 -30.61 -7.80
N LEU A 156 21.13 -30.57 -7.60
CA LEU A 156 21.99 -29.44 -8.00
C LEU A 156 23.38 -29.80 -8.57
N HIS A 157 23.83 -31.06 -8.49
CA HIS A 157 25.19 -31.46 -8.88
C HIS A 157 25.33 -32.77 -9.68
N GLU A 158 24.33 -33.66 -9.71
CA GLU A 158 24.34 -34.87 -10.54
C GLU A 158 22.95 -35.06 -11.18
N GLU A 159 22.90 -35.48 -12.46
CA GLU A 159 21.69 -35.52 -13.33
C GLU A 159 21.05 -34.14 -13.65
N GLU A 160 21.81 -33.28 -14.35
CA GLU A 160 21.45 -31.89 -14.67
C GLU A 160 20.13 -31.72 -15.46
N GLU A 161 19.83 -32.58 -16.45
CA GLU A 161 18.72 -32.32 -17.40
C GLU A 161 17.32 -32.37 -16.78
N GLU A 162 16.96 -33.36 -15.93
CA GLU A 162 15.55 -33.51 -15.52
C GLU A 162 15.10 -32.40 -14.55
N TYR A 163 16.00 -31.94 -13.66
CA TYR A 163 15.65 -30.91 -12.66
C TYR A 163 15.43 -29.52 -13.25
N GLU A 164 16.17 -29.14 -14.29
CA GLU A 164 15.94 -27.88 -15.01
C GLU A 164 14.52 -27.83 -15.60
N HIS A 165 13.99 -28.95 -16.09
CA HIS A 165 12.62 -29.03 -16.60
C HIS A 165 11.55 -28.78 -15.51
N TYR A 166 11.78 -29.17 -14.25
CA TYR A 166 10.87 -28.86 -13.12
C TYR A 166 10.95 -27.41 -12.66
N LEU A 167 12.13 -26.79 -12.69
CA LEU A 167 12.31 -25.36 -12.39
C LEU A 167 11.69 -24.49 -13.50
N GLY A 168 11.99 -24.79 -14.76
CA GLY A 168 11.42 -24.14 -15.94
C GLY A 168 9.90 -24.27 -15.99
N ALA A 169 9.35 -25.47 -15.79
CA ALA A 169 7.90 -25.67 -15.68
C ALA A 169 7.29 -24.90 -14.50
N SER A 170 7.99 -24.78 -13.37
CA SER A 170 7.54 -23.98 -12.23
C SER A 170 7.55 -22.47 -12.52
N LEU A 171 8.43 -21.98 -13.39
CA LEU A 171 8.43 -20.59 -13.87
C LEU A 171 7.33 -20.35 -14.92
N ILE A 172 7.07 -21.34 -15.80
CA ILE A 172 5.98 -21.28 -16.79
C ILE A 172 4.60 -21.28 -16.11
N LEU A 173 4.41 -22.03 -15.01
CA LEU A 173 3.21 -21.91 -14.17
C LEU A 173 3.04 -20.51 -13.57
N GLY A 174 4.15 -19.79 -13.39
CA GLY A 174 4.19 -18.42 -12.92
C GLY A 174 3.87 -18.23 -11.44
N PHE A 175 3.96 -16.95 -11.05
CA PHE A 175 3.83 -16.47 -9.68
C PHE A 175 3.12 -15.10 -9.66
N LEU A 176 2.59 -14.73 -8.49
CA LEU A 176 1.90 -13.47 -8.21
C LEU A 176 0.83 -13.09 -9.26
N HIS A 177 1.13 -12.13 -10.14
CA HIS A 177 0.23 -11.64 -11.19
C HIS A 177 0.19 -12.54 -12.44
N LYS A 178 1.20 -13.39 -12.68
CA LYS A 178 1.39 -14.14 -13.93
C LYS A 178 1.08 -15.65 -13.81
N ILE A 179 0.08 -16.03 -13.03
CA ILE A 179 -0.30 -17.43 -12.83
C ILE A 179 -1.11 -17.92 -14.04
N ILE A 180 -0.82 -19.12 -14.55
CA ILE A 180 -1.60 -19.79 -15.60
C ILE A 180 -2.41 -20.99 -15.08
N SER A 181 -3.47 -21.35 -15.79
CA SER A 181 -4.31 -22.51 -15.45
C SER A 181 -3.66 -23.86 -15.82
N ARG A 182 -4.14 -24.96 -15.22
CA ARG A 182 -3.75 -26.33 -15.57
C ARG A 182 -3.98 -26.67 -17.05
N SER A 183 -5.04 -26.13 -17.67
CA SER A 183 -5.31 -26.35 -19.10
C SER A 183 -4.33 -25.61 -19.99
N ILE A 184 -4.01 -24.34 -19.68
CA ILE A 184 -3.01 -23.54 -20.40
C ILE A 184 -1.62 -24.16 -20.26
N TYR A 185 -1.22 -24.60 -19.06
CA TYR A 185 0.04 -25.32 -18.84
C TYR A 185 0.13 -26.59 -19.69
N ASN A 186 -0.92 -27.42 -19.68
CA ASN A 186 -0.97 -28.64 -20.48
C ASN A 186 -0.89 -28.36 -22.00
N TYR A 187 -1.49 -27.26 -22.48
CA TYR A 187 -1.42 -26.84 -23.87
C TYR A 187 -0.02 -26.35 -24.27
N ILE A 188 0.59 -25.47 -23.46
CA ILE A 188 1.98 -25.02 -23.64
C ILE A 188 2.94 -26.22 -23.65
N ARG A 189 2.77 -27.16 -22.70
CA ARG A 189 3.53 -28.41 -22.63
C ARG A 189 3.38 -29.28 -23.88
N GLN A 190 2.20 -29.34 -24.48
CA GLN A 190 2.00 -30.07 -25.74
C GLN A 190 2.70 -29.37 -26.92
N ILE A 191 2.61 -28.04 -27.04
CA ILE A 191 3.34 -27.28 -28.06
C ILE A 191 4.85 -27.49 -27.92
N LEU A 192 5.39 -27.32 -26.71
CA LEU A 192 6.82 -27.46 -26.45
C LEU A 192 7.33 -28.86 -26.76
N LYS A 193 6.56 -29.91 -26.42
CA LYS A 193 6.90 -31.29 -26.80
C LYS A 193 6.78 -31.57 -28.30
N ILE A 194 5.77 -31.04 -29.00
CA ILE A 194 5.49 -31.38 -30.41
C ILE A 194 6.37 -30.58 -31.38
N VAL A 195 6.69 -29.33 -31.03
CA VAL A 195 7.37 -28.37 -31.93
C VAL A 195 8.86 -28.22 -31.60
N PHE A 196 9.26 -28.42 -30.34
CA PHE A 196 10.62 -28.16 -29.84
C PHE A 196 11.24 -29.37 -29.10
N ASP A 197 10.58 -30.53 -29.13
CA ASP A 197 10.89 -31.77 -28.39
C ASP A 197 11.10 -31.63 -26.85
N LEU A 198 10.72 -30.49 -26.28
CA LEU A 198 10.96 -30.15 -24.88
C LEU A 198 9.89 -30.79 -23.97
N ASN A 199 10.21 -31.95 -23.42
CA ASN A 199 9.30 -32.79 -22.64
C ASN A 199 9.13 -32.33 -21.17
N LEU A 200 8.51 -31.16 -20.95
CA LEU A 200 8.20 -30.65 -19.61
C LEU A 200 7.40 -31.67 -18.75
N PRO A 201 7.53 -31.65 -17.41
CA PRO A 201 6.84 -32.57 -16.50
C PRO A 201 5.32 -32.44 -16.49
N GLY A 202 4.63 -33.54 -16.16
CA GLY A 202 3.17 -33.55 -15.97
C GLY A 202 2.72 -32.85 -14.68
N TRP A 203 1.49 -32.34 -14.66
CA TRP A 203 0.96 -31.52 -13.55
C TRP A 203 1.11 -32.14 -12.15
N GLU A 204 0.79 -33.43 -11.98
CA GLU A 204 0.91 -34.07 -10.66
C GLU A 204 2.38 -34.32 -10.26
N ALA A 205 3.28 -34.59 -11.21
CA ALA A 205 4.72 -34.66 -10.94
C ALA A 205 5.24 -33.29 -10.48
N LEU A 206 4.91 -32.23 -11.22
CA LEU A 206 5.24 -30.84 -10.86
C LEU A 206 4.65 -30.43 -9.50
N ARG A 207 3.48 -30.96 -9.12
CA ARG A 207 2.87 -30.76 -7.80
C ARG A 207 3.62 -31.50 -6.68
N ARG A 208 4.18 -32.69 -6.96
CA ARG A 208 5.05 -33.45 -6.04
C ARG A 208 6.41 -32.77 -5.86
N GLU A 209 7.07 -32.34 -6.95
CA GLU A 209 8.38 -31.68 -6.83
C GLU A 209 8.25 -30.31 -6.16
N ARG A 210 7.20 -29.53 -6.48
CA ARG A 210 6.86 -28.32 -5.71
C ARG A 210 6.58 -28.61 -4.23
N LYS A 211 6.19 -29.83 -3.83
CA LYS A 211 6.08 -30.22 -2.40
C LYS A 211 7.46 -30.46 -1.80
N LYS A 212 8.32 -31.26 -2.44
CA LYS A 212 9.71 -31.48 -1.99
C LYS A 212 10.46 -30.14 -1.81
N ILE A 213 10.32 -29.22 -2.77
CA ILE A 213 10.94 -27.89 -2.73
C ILE A 213 10.50 -27.06 -1.50
N ARG A 214 9.22 -27.08 -1.12
CA ARG A 214 8.75 -26.40 0.10
C ARG A 214 9.31 -27.05 1.37
N GLU A 215 9.45 -28.37 1.37
CA GLU A 215 9.98 -29.15 2.49
C GLU A 215 11.48 -28.90 2.68
N ILE A 216 12.26 -28.87 1.59
CA ILE A 216 13.65 -28.40 1.54
C ILE A 216 13.79 -26.97 2.08
N CYS A 217 12.93 -26.05 1.64
CA CYS A 217 12.96 -24.66 2.08
C CYS A 217 12.41 -24.45 3.50
N SER A 218 11.99 -25.51 4.20
CA SER A 218 11.33 -25.48 5.52
C SER A 218 10.04 -24.65 5.60
N VAL A 219 9.37 -24.38 4.47
CA VAL A 219 8.11 -23.60 4.42
C VAL A 219 6.90 -24.53 4.57
N SER A 220 6.77 -25.11 5.76
CA SER A 220 5.60 -25.92 6.12
C SER A 220 4.30 -25.10 6.09
N LEU A 221 3.18 -25.80 5.93
CA LEU A 221 1.84 -25.22 6.05
C LEU A 221 1.26 -25.61 7.41
N ASN A 222 1.06 -24.63 8.28
CA ASN A 222 0.40 -24.86 9.56
C ASN A 222 -1.11 -24.99 9.32
N GLU A 223 -1.67 -26.17 9.62
CA GLU A 223 -3.12 -26.42 9.64
C GLU A 223 -3.61 -26.36 11.09
N LYS A 224 -4.70 -25.63 11.35
CA LYS A 224 -5.26 -25.49 12.71
C LYS A 224 -6.78 -25.44 12.66
N THR A 225 -7.43 -26.35 13.38
CA THR A 225 -8.84 -26.21 13.72
C THR A 225 -8.99 -25.15 14.82
N LEU A 226 -9.78 -24.12 14.53
CA LEU A 226 -10.06 -23.01 15.44
C LEU A 226 -11.08 -23.42 16.51
N SER A 227 -11.23 -22.61 17.56
CA SER A 227 -12.23 -22.87 18.63
C SER A 227 -13.68 -22.93 18.13
N THR A 228 -13.95 -22.43 16.93
CA THR A 228 -15.26 -22.44 16.24
C THR A 228 -15.43 -23.63 15.28
N GLY A 229 -14.53 -24.63 15.34
CA GLY A 229 -14.57 -25.83 14.50
C GLY A 229 -14.09 -25.63 13.04
N LYS A 230 -13.78 -24.39 12.65
CA LYS A 230 -13.29 -24.05 11.30
C LYS A 230 -11.81 -24.42 11.17
N THR A 231 -11.43 -25.16 10.13
CA THR A 231 -10.00 -25.38 9.81
C THR A 231 -9.44 -24.17 9.05
N CYS A 232 -8.32 -23.62 9.53
CA CYS A 232 -7.59 -22.53 8.89
C CYS A 232 -6.11 -22.90 8.63
N PHE A 233 -5.52 -22.20 7.67
CA PHE A 233 -4.21 -22.51 7.10
C PHE A 233 -3.32 -21.27 7.17
N ALA A 234 -2.09 -21.42 7.65
CA ALA A 234 -1.14 -20.33 7.78
C ALA A 234 0.31 -20.74 7.46
N LEU A 235 1.11 -19.77 7.03
CA LEU A 235 2.56 -19.86 6.98
C LEU A 235 3.15 -19.30 8.27
N SER A 236 4.26 -19.87 8.72
CA SER A 236 4.99 -19.38 9.89
C SER A 236 5.69 -18.06 9.59
N ALA A 237 5.44 -17.03 10.39
CA ALA A 237 6.20 -15.78 10.37
C ALA A 237 7.65 -16.02 10.80
N LYS A 238 7.87 -16.95 11.76
CA LYS A 238 9.19 -17.39 12.22
C LYS A 238 10.03 -17.93 11.05
N GLU A 239 9.53 -18.91 10.31
CA GLU A 239 10.29 -19.52 9.21
C GLU A 239 10.50 -18.55 8.03
N ILE A 240 9.52 -17.67 7.73
CA ILE A 240 9.71 -16.61 6.73
C ILE A 240 10.85 -15.66 7.14
N ILE A 241 10.88 -15.19 8.39
CA ILE A 241 11.93 -14.25 8.84
C ILE A 241 13.32 -14.93 8.84
N LYS A 242 13.41 -16.23 9.15
CA LYS A 242 14.66 -16.99 8.95
C LYS A 242 15.12 -16.94 7.49
N GLN A 243 14.22 -17.16 6.52
CA GLN A 243 14.57 -17.05 5.11
C GLN A 243 15.05 -15.64 4.74
N GLU A 244 14.45 -14.57 5.27
CA GLU A 244 14.90 -13.20 5.01
C GLU A 244 16.30 -12.89 5.59
N LEU A 245 16.70 -13.54 6.69
CA LEU A 245 18.08 -13.50 7.22
C LEU A 245 19.07 -14.32 6.38
N LEU A 246 18.57 -15.32 5.64
CA LEU A 246 19.33 -16.14 4.70
C LEU A 246 19.34 -15.57 3.27
N ASN A 247 18.51 -14.56 2.97
CA ASN A 247 18.32 -13.98 1.64
C ASN A 247 19.28 -12.79 1.39
N PRO A 248 20.19 -12.88 0.40
CA PRO A 248 21.18 -11.83 0.14
C PRO A 248 20.57 -10.55 -0.44
N LEU A 249 19.35 -10.56 -0.97
CA LEU A 249 18.65 -9.36 -1.46
C LEU A 249 17.97 -8.56 -0.34
N VAL A 250 17.86 -9.13 0.86
CA VAL A 250 17.08 -8.57 1.98
C VAL A 250 17.94 -8.30 3.23
N ASN A 251 18.70 -9.28 3.73
CA ASN A 251 19.52 -9.12 4.95
C ASN A 251 20.51 -7.95 4.84
N GLN A 252 21.14 -7.73 3.67
CA GLN A 252 22.10 -6.63 3.44
C GLN A 252 21.50 -5.21 3.58
N HIS A 253 20.17 -5.11 3.72
CA HIS A 253 19.43 -3.87 3.86
C HIS A 253 18.55 -3.83 5.12
N MET A 254 18.71 -4.81 6.03
CA MET A 254 18.00 -4.87 7.30
C MET A 254 18.70 -4.06 8.39
N GLU A 255 17.93 -3.18 9.04
CA GLU A 255 18.35 -2.48 10.25
C GLU A 255 17.80 -3.20 11.49
N TYR A 256 18.67 -3.40 12.49
CA TYR A 256 18.40 -4.17 13.72
C TYR A 256 18.40 -3.32 15.00
N PHE A 257 18.53 -2.00 14.85
CA PHE A 257 18.57 -1.02 15.92
C PHE A 257 17.77 0.21 15.48
N PRO A 258 17.04 0.90 16.38
CA PRO A 258 16.46 2.19 16.05
C PRO A 258 17.58 3.21 15.84
N GLN A 259 17.33 4.19 14.97
CA GLN A 259 18.22 5.30 14.68
C GLN A 259 17.69 6.57 15.36
N ASP A 260 18.50 7.18 16.23
CA ASP A 260 18.30 8.58 16.63
C ASP A 260 18.61 9.47 15.42
N SER A 261 17.63 10.29 15.06
CA SER A 261 17.64 11.22 13.93
C SER A 261 17.59 12.67 14.37
N GLU A 262 17.46 12.95 15.68
CA GLU A 262 17.35 14.31 16.23
C GLU A 262 16.23 15.16 15.57
N GLY A 263 15.18 14.49 15.09
CA GLY A 263 14.06 15.11 14.38
C GLY A 263 14.33 15.39 12.88
N GLN A 264 15.54 15.13 12.38
CA GLN A 264 16.01 15.54 11.05
C GLN A 264 15.98 14.40 10.03
N ASN A 265 15.67 14.72 8.77
CA ASN A 265 15.77 13.83 7.59
C ASN A 265 15.10 12.46 7.81
N ILE A 266 13.84 12.46 8.25
CA ILE A 266 13.09 11.25 8.63
C ILE A 266 12.34 10.69 7.41
N PHE A 267 12.67 9.45 7.01
CA PHE A 267 12.10 8.76 5.85
C PHE A 267 11.95 7.23 6.00
N LYS A 268 12.41 6.61 7.09
CA LYS A 268 12.33 5.14 7.30
C LYS A 268 11.90 4.77 8.72
N LEU A 269 11.27 3.60 8.89
CA LEU A 269 10.69 3.15 10.17
C LEU A 269 11.72 2.95 11.29
N SER A 270 13.00 2.73 10.98
CA SER A 270 14.07 2.69 12.00
C SER A 270 14.35 4.04 12.66
N GLN A 271 14.04 5.16 11.99
CA GLN A 271 14.10 6.51 12.58
C GLN A 271 12.86 6.86 13.42
N SER A 272 11.91 5.93 13.58
CA SER A 272 10.64 6.22 14.26
C SER A 272 10.80 6.32 15.78
N GLN A 273 10.17 7.33 16.39
CA GLN A 273 10.09 7.49 17.85
C GLN A 273 9.50 6.23 18.51
N ARG A 274 8.57 5.54 17.81
CA ARG A 274 7.96 4.28 18.23
C ARG A 274 9.01 3.21 18.54
N TRP A 275 9.97 3.00 17.64
CA TRP A 275 11.05 2.01 17.84
C TRP A 275 12.11 2.55 18.80
N LEU A 276 12.48 3.83 18.70
CA LEU A 276 13.55 4.45 19.48
C LEU A 276 13.27 4.53 20.98
N SER A 277 12.03 4.83 21.38
CA SER A 277 11.71 5.18 22.77
C SER A 277 10.47 4.50 23.37
N GLU A 278 9.49 4.10 22.56
CA GLU A 278 8.16 3.71 23.06
C GLU A 278 7.97 2.19 23.20
N LEU A 279 8.92 1.38 22.74
CA LEU A 279 8.92 -0.04 23.04
C LEU A 279 9.26 -0.24 24.53
N SER A 280 8.48 -1.10 25.20
CA SER A 280 8.65 -1.35 26.62
C SER A 280 10.01 -2.02 26.89
N PRO A 281 10.50 -2.05 28.14
CA PRO A 281 11.72 -2.78 28.49
C PRO A 281 11.73 -4.23 27.98
N LYS A 282 10.55 -4.86 27.88
CA LYS A 282 10.36 -6.25 27.44
C LYS A 282 10.24 -6.42 25.92
N THR A 283 10.11 -5.35 25.12
CA THR A 283 9.95 -5.42 23.65
C THR A 283 10.94 -4.57 22.84
N ARG A 284 11.71 -3.68 23.48
CA ARG A 284 12.82 -2.92 22.85
C ARG A 284 14.03 -3.80 22.56
N VAL A 285 15.05 -3.24 21.92
CA VAL A 285 16.35 -3.92 21.67
C VAL A 285 16.99 -4.31 23.01
N GLN A 286 17.27 -5.61 23.19
CA GLN A 286 17.73 -6.16 24.47
C GLN A 286 19.25 -6.13 24.67
N MET A 287 20.03 -6.22 23.58
CA MET A 287 21.46 -6.51 23.63
C MET A 287 22.23 -5.78 22.52
N CYS A 288 23.47 -5.42 22.81
CA CYS A 288 24.43 -4.92 21.83
C CYS A 288 25.82 -5.54 22.03
N THR A 289 26.54 -5.79 20.92
CA THR A 289 27.89 -6.38 20.94
C THR A 289 28.97 -5.35 20.67
N SER A 290 30.07 -5.41 21.42
CA SER A 290 31.26 -4.58 21.22
C SER A 290 32.47 -5.26 21.85
N ASN A 291 33.63 -5.24 21.18
CA ASN A 291 34.89 -5.84 21.65
C ASN A 291 34.75 -7.31 22.11
N ASN A 292 34.03 -8.14 21.34
CA ASN A 292 33.67 -9.54 21.64
C ASN A 292 32.85 -9.76 22.94
N LYS A 293 32.37 -8.70 23.59
CA LYS A 293 31.49 -8.74 24.76
C LYS A 293 30.04 -8.44 24.36
N GLN A 294 29.11 -8.89 25.21
CA GLN A 294 27.67 -8.73 25.05
C GLN A 294 27.09 -7.92 26.21
N TYR A 295 26.56 -6.74 25.90
CA TYR A 295 25.97 -5.81 26.85
C TYR A 295 24.45 -5.87 26.72
N TYR A 296 23.74 -6.09 27.83
CA TYR A 296 22.27 -6.14 27.85
C TYR A 296 21.70 -4.89 28.52
N ILE A 297 20.46 -4.54 28.20
CA ILE A 297 19.73 -3.54 28.99
C ILE A 297 19.44 -4.09 30.39
N PHE A 298 19.40 -3.22 31.39
CA PHE A 298 19.21 -3.57 32.80
C PHE A 298 20.23 -4.61 33.32
N GLU A 299 21.49 -4.50 32.89
CA GLU A 299 22.64 -5.13 33.56
C GLU A 299 23.68 -4.06 33.95
N PRO A 300 24.39 -4.20 35.08
CA PRO A 300 25.54 -3.37 35.39
C PRO A 300 26.68 -3.55 34.39
N VAL A 301 27.30 -2.44 33.97
CA VAL A 301 28.46 -2.39 33.07
C VAL A 301 29.46 -1.36 33.60
N GLN A 302 30.74 -1.71 33.65
CA GLN A 302 31.81 -0.76 33.99
C GLN A 302 32.36 -0.08 32.73
N LEU A 303 32.56 1.24 32.80
CA LEU A 303 33.14 2.03 31.72
C LEU A 303 34.66 1.79 31.57
N ARG A 304 35.16 1.80 30.33
CA ARG A 304 36.60 1.68 30.04
C ARG A 304 37.37 2.81 30.71
N ASN A 305 38.50 2.46 31.33
CA ASN A 305 39.40 3.38 32.05
C ASN A 305 38.75 4.14 33.23
N SER A 306 37.55 3.75 33.69
CA SER A 306 36.92 4.26 34.90
C SER A 306 36.58 3.13 35.88
N VAL A 307 36.26 3.50 37.12
CA VAL A 307 35.61 2.63 38.11
C VAL A 307 34.08 2.83 38.15
N ASP A 308 33.56 3.72 37.30
CA ASP A 308 32.13 4.00 37.20
C ASP A 308 31.36 2.79 36.66
N ILE A 309 30.32 2.40 37.40
CA ILE A 309 29.31 1.44 36.97
C ILE A 309 28.11 2.22 36.42
N VAL A 310 27.61 1.80 35.26
CA VAL A 310 26.40 2.33 34.61
C VAL A 310 25.49 1.18 34.20
N ILE A 311 24.20 1.44 34.02
CA ILE A 311 23.20 0.44 33.60
C ILE A 311 22.59 0.90 32.26
N PRO A 312 22.81 0.18 31.14
CA PRO A 312 22.14 0.44 29.86
C PRO A 312 20.61 0.33 29.95
N ILE A 313 19.89 1.32 29.42
CA ILE A 313 18.41 1.37 29.39
C ILE A 313 17.89 1.34 27.93
N PHE A 314 18.68 1.83 26.97
CA PHE A 314 18.40 1.78 25.54
C PHE A 314 19.70 1.52 24.73
N PHE A 315 19.57 0.81 23.60
CA PHE A 315 20.60 0.72 22.55
C PHE A 315 20.04 1.27 21.23
N TYR A 316 20.83 2.08 20.53
CA TYR A 316 20.41 2.80 19.33
C TYR A 316 21.59 3.17 18.44
N LYS A 317 21.33 3.55 17.19
CA LYS A 317 22.33 4.11 16.27
C LYS A 317 22.24 5.63 16.17
N LYS A 318 23.38 6.29 16.00
CA LYS A 318 23.49 7.73 15.72
C LYS A 318 24.75 7.98 14.88
N HIS A 319 24.60 8.64 13.73
CA HIS A 319 25.69 8.81 12.74
C HIS A 319 26.42 7.48 12.44
N ASP A 320 25.64 6.44 12.12
CA ASP A 320 26.02 5.03 11.86
C ASP A 320 26.75 4.25 12.97
N ARG A 321 27.35 4.92 13.96
CA ARG A 321 27.86 4.30 15.20
C ARG A 321 26.72 3.90 16.13
N THR A 322 26.99 2.91 16.98
CA THR A 322 26.04 2.39 17.97
C THR A 322 26.34 2.97 19.35
N PHE A 323 25.29 3.38 20.05
CA PHE A 323 25.34 4.02 21.36
C PHE A 323 24.45 3.27 22.36
N SER A 324 24.75 3.44 23.63
CA SER A 324 23.86 3.11 24.73
C SER A 324 23.47 4.37 25.51
N LYS A 325 22.21 4.49 25.90
CA LYS A 325 21.81 5.42 26.96
C LYS A 325 21.79 4.66 28.28
N CYS A 326 22.60 5.10 29.23
CA CYS A 326 22.77 4.46 30.52
C CYS A 326 22.39 5.39 31.67
N VAL A 327 21.84 4.83 32.75
CA VAL A 327 21.68 5.51 34.04
C VAL A 327 22.87 5.16 34.94
N ARG A 328 23.22 6.04 35.89
CA ARG A 328 24.10 5.69 37.02
C ARG A 328 23.23 5.19 38.17
N PRO A 329 23.40 3.96 38.68
CA PRO A 329 22.68 3.52 39.86
C PRO A 329 23.14 4.28 41.11
N GLU A 330 22.23 4.51 42.04
CA GLU A 330 22.59 4.81 43.41
C GLU A 330 23.07 3.51 44.07
N ILE A 331 24.29 3.52 44.61
CA ILE A 331 24.91 2.35 45.24
C ILE A 331 24.96 2.58 46.75
N SER A 332 24.18 1.81 47.51
CA SER A 332 24.13 1.87 48.97
C SER A 332 24.40 0.50 49.59
N SER A 333 24.59 0.44 50.92
CA SER A 333 24.73 -0.84 51.65
C SER A 333 23.74 -0.91 52.81
N LYS A 334 22.99 -2.01 52.89
CA LYS A 334 22.00 -2.27 53.95
C LYS A 334 22.65 -2.67 55.27
N SER A 335 23.75 -3.44 55.20
CA SER A 335 24.23 -4.27 56.30
C SER A 335 25.76 -4.24 56.37
N ALA A 336 26.34 -3.30 57.12
CA ALA A 336 27.77 -3.25 57.47
C ALA A 336 28.80 -3.49 56.33
N GLY A 337 28.45 -3.21 55.07
CA GLY A 337 29.28 -3.46 53.89
C GLY A 337 29.23 -4.88 53.30
N SER A 338 28.34 -5.77 53.77
CA SER A 338 28.21 -7.15 53.26
C SER A 338 27.17 -7.33 52.14
N GLU A 339 26.23 -6.39 51.99
CA GLU A 339 25.22 -6.38 50.92
C GLU A 339 25.20 -4.99 50.27
N LEU A 340 25.15 -4.94 48.94
CA LEU A 340 25.01 -3.73 48.14
C LEU A 340 23.63 -3.68 47.49
N VAL A 341 23.03 -2.49 47.43
CA VAL A 341 21.82 -2.22 46.65
C VAL A 341 22.21 -1.38 45.45
N LEU A 342 21.87 -1.85 44.24
CA LEU A 342 21.92 -1.07 43.01
C LEU A 342 20.51 -0.53 42.76
N GLN A 343 20.29 0.77 43.00
CA GLN A 343 18.99 1.41 42.85
C GLN A 343 18.93 2.26 41.58
N ILE A 344 17.84 2.16 40.82
CA ILE A 344 17.51 3.04 39.69
C ILE A 344 16.07 3.54 39.80
N ASP A 345 15.79 4.69 39.21
CA ASP A 345 14.41 5.17 39.04
C ASP A 345 13.68 4.38 37.96
N SER A 346 12.38 4.19 38.15
CA SER A 346 11.46 3.61 37.17
C SER A 346 11.15 4.54 35.99
N HIS A 347 10.48 3.99 34.97
CA HIS A 347 9.85 4.70 33.83
C HIS A 347 10.78 5.63 33.02
N LEU A 348 12.10 5.46 33.12
CA LEU A 348 13.12 6.25 32.41
C LEU A 348 12.84 6.32 30.90
N THR A 349 12.45 7.51 30.44
CA THR A 349 12.17 7.78 29.02
C THR A 349 13.47 8.02 28.24
N PHE A 350 13.46 7.85 26.91
CA PHE A 350 14.68 8.00 26.09
C PHE A 350 15.32 9.41 26.19
N ASN A 351 14.56 10.45 26.53
CA ASN A 351 15.05 11.83 26.68
C ASN A 351 15.11 12.28 28.16
N ASP A 352 15.09 11.35 29.10
CA ASP A 352 15.26 11.65 30.52
C ASP A 352 16.67 12.21 30.81
N PRO A 353 16.81 13.36 31.52
CA PRO A 353 18.10 14.00 31.76
C PRO A 353 19.05 13.19 32.66
N ARG A 354 18.56 12.13 33.34
CA ARG A 354 19.40 11.19 34.10
C ARG A 354 20.16 10.21 33.20
N LEU A 355 19.78 10.09 31.91
CA LEU A 355 20.40 9.16 30.96
C LEU A 355 21.58 9.81 30.23
N ILE A 356 22.76 9.22 30.41
CA ILE A 356 23.99 9.64 29.74
C ILE A 356 24.23 8.71 28.54
N SER A 357 24.62 9.30 27.40
CA SER A 357 24.83 8.56 26.15
C SER A 357 26.30 8.22 25.95
N PHE A 358 26.64 6.93 25.89
CA PHE A 358 27.99 6.43 25.67
C PHE A 358 28.08 5.69 24.32
N PRO A 359 29.13 5.90 23.51
CA PRO A 359 29.45 5.01 22.40
C PRO A 359 29.66 3.57 22.92
N ILE A 360 29.21 2.56 22.15
CA ILE A 360 29.29 1.16 22.60
C ILE A 360 30.74 0.66 22.76
N GLU A 361 31.72 1.38 22.21
CA GLU A 361 33.14 1.08 22.35
C GLU A 361 33.74 1.57 23.69
N GLU A 362 33.02 2.38 24.47
CA GLU A 362 33.44 2.84 25.81
C GLU A 362 32.97 1.93 26.95
N LEU A 363 32.06 0.98 26.67
CA LEU A 363 31.70 -0.08 27.61
C LEU A 363 32.81 -1.14 27.69
N ASP A 364 33.09 -1.66 28.89
CA ASP A 364 34.15 -2.68 29.07
C ASP A 364 33.75 -3.90 29.92
N LEU A 365 33.67 -3.80 31.26
CA LEU A 365 33.36 -5.00 32.07
C LEU A 365 31.86 -5.23 32.13
N ILE A 366 31.41 -6.40 31.68
CA ILE A 366 30.02 -6.86 31.82
C ILE A 366 29.77 -7.35 33.25
N TYR A 367 28.51 -7.35 33.70
CA TYR A 367 28.11 -7.71 35.07
C TYR A 367 28.90 -8.86 35.75
N PRO A 368 29.08 -10.05 35.12
CA PRO A 368 29.83 -11.15 35.75
C PRO A 368 31.33 -10.90 35.96
N ASP A 369 31.90 -9.89 35.33
CA ASP A 369 33.34 -9.58 35.32
C ASP A 369 33.69 -8.32 36.13
N ILE A 370 32.69 -7.57 36.63
CA ILE A 370 32.92 -6.36 37.44
C ILE A 370 33.46 -6.77 38.81
N CYS A 371 34.68 -6.31 39.13
CA CYS A 371 35.30 -6.50 40.44
C CYS A 371 35.26 -5.19 41.27
N LEU A 372 34.87 -5.31 42.53
CA LEU A 372 34.93 -4.24 43.52
C LEU A 372 36.39 -3.98 43.94
N LYS A 373 36.66 -2.85 44.62
CA LYS A 373 37.99 -2.52 45.17
C LYS A 373 38.55 -3.56 46.16
N SER A 374 37.71 -4.48 46.66
CA SER A 374 38.07 -5.62 47.50
C SER A 374 38.56 -6.85 46.72
N GLY A 375 38.58 -6.80 45.39
CA GLY A 375 38.95 -7.92 44.50
C GLY A 375 37.86 -8.98 44.30
N ARG A 376 36.71 -8.86 44.97
CA ARG A 376 35.54 -9.73 44.80
C ARG A 376 34.61 -9.21 43.70
N LYS A 377 33.71 -10.05 43.18
CA LYS A 377 32.78 -9.68 42.10
C LYS A 377 31.61 -8.85 42.64
N LEU A 378 31.01 -8.03 41.78
CA LEU A 378 29.79 -7.28 42.09
C LEU A 378 28.63 -8.21 42.45
N ALA A 379 28.49 -9.32 41.71
CA ALA A 379 27.46 -10.34 41.92
C ALA A 379 27.48 -10.93 43.34
N ASP A 380 28.66 -11.06 43.95
CA ASP A 380 28.83 -11.59 45.31
C ASP A 380 28.17 -10.71 46.40
N PHE A 381 27.72 -9.49 46.06
CA PHE A 381 27.20 -8.49 47.00
C PHE A 381 25.83 -7.91 46.64
N CYS A 382 25.42 -7.89 45.36
CA CYS A 382 24.16 -7.27 44.94
C CYS A 382 22.97 -8.24 44.82
N ASN A 383 23.05 -9.43 45.44
CA ASN A 383 21.98 -10.44 45.50
C ASN A 383 21.34 -10.77 44.13
N ASP A 384 22.13 -10.70 43.05
CA ASP A 384 21.68 -10.87 41.66
C ASP A 384 20.43 -10.03 41.29
N CYS A 385 20.35 -8.77 41.75
CA CYS A 385 19.27 -7.86 41.37
C CYS A 385 19.67 -6.38 41.19
N ILE A 386 18.83 -5.66 40.44
CA ILE A 386 18.70 -4.19 40.49
C ILE A 386 17.34 -3.88 41.14
N THR A 387 17.33 -2.91 42.05
CA THR A 387 16.10 -2.37 42.64
C THR A 387 15.59 -1.20 41.79
N GLU A 388 14.39 -1.30 41.24
CA GLU A 388 13.72 -0.21 40.50
C GLU A 388 12.70 0.50 41.41
N LEU A 389 12.81 1.82 41.52
CA LEU A 389 11.99 2.65 42.40
C LEU A 389 10.85 3.32 41.61
N ASP A 390 9.60 2.98 41.93
CA ASP A 390 8.39 3.63 41.40
C ASP A 390 7.57 4.24 42.54
N CYS A 391 7.65 5.56 42.71
CA CYS A 391 6.84 6.34 43.66
C CYS A 391 6.86 5.83 45.13
N GLY A 392 7.94 5.16 45.54
CA GLY A 392 8.09 4.55 46.88
C GLY A 392 7.82 3.04 46.93
N ILE A 393 7.39 2.43 45.82
CA ILE A 393 7.35 0.98 45.60
C ILE A 393 8.72 0.56 45.04
N PHE A 394 9.22 -0.59 45.50
CA PHE A 394 10.48 -1.16 45.04
C PHE A 394 10.22 -2.48 44.28
N GLU A 395 10.40 -2.48 42.96
CA GLU A 395 10.44 -3.71 42.17
C GLU A 395 11.88 -4.25 42.05
N GLN A 396 12.02 -5.54 41.77
CA GLN A 396 13.33 -6.20 41.63
C GLN A 396 13.49 -6.73 40.20
N ILE A 397 14.50 -6.22 39.51
CA ILE A 397 14.91 -6.68 38.18
C ILE A 397 16.02 -7.72 38.36
N PRO A 398 15.84 -8.98 37.91
CA PRO A 398 16.83 -10.04 38.12
C PRO A 398 18.06 -9.84 37.24
N LEU A 399 19.23 -10.20 37.79
CA LEU A 399 20.51 -10.29 37.10
C LEU A 399 20.95 -11.76 37.00
N PRO A 400 21.73 -12.13 35.96
CA PRO A 400 21.85 -11.41 34.69
C PRO A 400 20.48 -11.27 33.98
N ASN A 401 20.40 -10.40 32.96
CA ASN A 401 19.16 -10.19 32.21
C ASN A 401 18.68 -11.55 31.63
N PRO A 402 17.39 -11.94 31.78
CA PRO A 402 16.88 -13.21 31.26
C PRO A 402 17.20 -13.50 29.78
N TRP A 403 17.31 -12.48 28.94
CA TRP A 403 17.72 -12.64 27.53
C TRP A 403 19.16 -13.13 27.35
N ARG A 404 20.06 -12.92 28.32
CA ARG A 404 21.42 -13.49 28.31
C ARG A 404 21.36 -15.03 28.38
N THR A 405 20.43 -15.57 29.18
CA THR A 405 20.17 -17.00 29.25
C THR A 405 19.48 -17.51 27.99
N LYS A 406 18.43 -16.81 27.50
CA LYS A 406 17.71 -17.22 26.27
C LYS A 406 18.60 -17.22 25.03
N ALA A 407 19.49 -16.24 24.88
CA ALA A 407 20.40 -16.16 23.74
C ALA A 407 21.57 -17.14 23.82
N ASN A 408 21.90 -17.72 24.99
CA ASN A 408 22.97 -18.70 25.14
C ASN A 408 24.28 -18.35 24.39
N LYS A 409 24.74 -17.08 24.52
CA LYS A 409 25.90 -16.47 23.83
C LYS A 409 25.74 -16.18 22.32
N GLN A 410 24.60 -16.49 21.69
CA GLN A 410 24.27 -16.01 20.34
C GLN A 410 24.14 -14.47 20.30
N ILE A 411 24.12 -13.89 19.10
CA ILE A 411 23.78 -12.48 18.91
C ILE A 411 22.26 -12.33 18.79
N ILE A 412 21.67 -11.34 19.48
CA ILE A 412 20.24 -11.03 19.34
C ILE A 412 20.01 -10.12 18.14
N ARG A 413 19.10 -10.52 17.23
CA ARG A 413 18.59 -9.69 16.14
C ARG A 413 17.18 -9.18 16.46
N HIS A 414 17.04 -7.87 16.66
CA HIS A 414 15.73 -7.23 16.81
C HIS A 414 15.13 -6.96 15.43
N VAL A 415 14.04 -7.66 15.08
CA VAL A 415 13.44 -7.67 13.75
C VAL A 415 11.97 -7.27 13.85
N PRO A 416 11.65 -5.96 13.95
CA PRO A 416 10.26 -5.50 14.01
C PRO A 416 9.52 -5.70 12.69
N ILE A 417 8.20 -5.93 12.79
CA ILE A 417 7.29 -6.04 11.65
C ILE A 417 6.13 -5.03 11.71
N SER A 418 5.68 -4.61 10.53
CA SER A 418 4.41 -3.92 10.35
C SER A 418 3.38 -4.98 9.93
N LEU A 419 2.45 -5.31 10.84
CA LEU A 419 1.41 -6.31 10.62
C LEU A 419 0.19 -5.65 9.97
N TYR A 420 -0.40 -6.30 8.96
CA TYR A 420 -1.61 -5.88 8.29
C TYR A 420 -2.68 -6.96 8.39
N CYS A 421 -3.91 -6.54 8.69
CA CYS A 421 -5.10 -7.36 8.55
C CYS A 421 -6.20 -6.49 7.93
N ASP A 422 -6.96 -7.07 6.99
CA ASP A 422 -8.13 -6.44 6.40
C ASP A 422 -8.96 -7.48 5.62
N ASP A 423 -9.97 -7.01 4.89
CA ASP A 423 -10.71 -7.82 3.92
C ASP A 423 -10.38 -7.52 2.46
N THR A 424 -10.50 -8.53 1.58
CA THR A 424 -10.43 -8.32 0.14
C THR A 424 -11.71 -7.65 -0.35
N SER A 425 -11.75 -6.31 -0.29
CA SER A 425 -12.93 -5.48 -0.55
C SER A 425 -13.86 -6.02 -1.64
N GLY A 426 -15.06 -6.46 -1.22
CA GLY A 426 -16.04 -7.20 -2.05
C GLY A 426 -16.73 -6.39 -3.16
N ASN A 427 -16.10 -5.31 -3.63
CA ASN A 427 -16.67 -4.34 -4.57
C ASN A 427 -16.32 -4.66 -6.05
N VAL A 428 -15.49 -5.69 -6.30
CA VAL A 428 -15.13 -6.19 -7.65
C VAL A 428 -15.84 -7.51 -7.93
N SER A 429 -17.18 -7.43 -8.04
CA SER A 429 -18.13 -8.53 -8.27
C SER A 429 -18.20 -9.61 -7.16
N LYS A 430 -19.32 -10.34 -7.13
CA LYS A 430 -19.51 -11.52 -6.24
C LYS A 430 -18.73 -12.78 -6.73
N GLN A 431 -17.88 -12.65 -7.75
CA GLN A 431 -17.16 -13.75 -8.39
C GLN A 431 -15.98 -14.28 -7.57
N TYR A 432 -15.49 -13.46 -6.62
CA TYR A 432 -14.42 -13.78 -5.70
C TYR A 432 -14.97 -13.67 -4.29
N ASN A 433 -14.99 -14.78 -3.55
CA ASN A 433 -15.49 -14.80 -2.17
C ASN A 433 -14.70 -13.79 -1.32
N LYS A 434 -15.38 -13.07 -0.42
CA LYS A 434 -14.73 -12.17 0.53
C LYS A 434 -13.75 -12.96 1.39
N HIS A 435 -12.47 -12.59 1.35
CA HIS A 435 -11.40 -13.19 2.16
C HIS A 435 -10.98 -12.21 3.26
N MET A 436 -10.93 -12.68 4.51
CA MET A 436 -10.16 -12.07 5.58
C MET A 436 -8.72 -12.57 5.50
N LEU A 437 -7.73 -11.75 5.84
CA LEU A 437 -6.32 -12.10 5.66
C LEU A 437 -5.36 -11.42 6.63
N TYR A 438 -4.16 -11.99 6.77
CA TYR A 438 -3.02 -11.39 7.47
C TYR A 438 -1.79 -11.35 6.56
N TYR A 439 -1.15 -10.19 6.48
CA TYR A 439 0.14 -9.96 5.83
C TYR A 439 1.12 -9.26 6.79
N PHE A 440 2.42 -9.28 6.48
CA PHE A 440 3.38 -8.37 7.13
C PHE A 440 4.47 -7.86 6.17
N THR A 441 5.14 -6.78 6.56
CA THR A 441 6.43 -6.34 5.98
C THR A 441 7.45 -6.08 7.09
N LEU A 442 8.72 -6.41 6.86
CA LEU A 442 9.82 -6.09 7.76
C LEU A 442 9.97 -4.56 7.95
N SER A 443 9.88 -4.07 9.18
CA SER A 443 10.02 -2.63 9.49
C SER A 443 11.48 -2.16 9.50
N GLY A 444 12.44 -3.09 9.54
CA GLY A 444 13.88 -2.80 9.43
C GLY A 444 14.35 -2.47 8.00
N LEU A 445 13.50 -2.61 6.98
CA LEU A 445 13.84 -2.31 5.59
C LEU A 445 13.60 -0.83 5.20
N PRO A 446 14.46 -0.22 4.38
CA PRO A 446 14.19 1.10 3.79
C PRO A 446 12.99 1.06 2.84
N PRO A 447 12.23 2.16 2.67
CA PRO A 447 10.97 2.17 1.90
C PRO A 447 11.07 1.69 0.46
N ARG A 448 12.23 1.92 -0.19
CA ARG A 448 12.52 1.45 -1.56
C ARG A 448 12.46 -0.08 -1.72
N LEU A 449 12.54 -0.82 -0.61
CA LEU A 449 12.41 -2.28 -0.53
C LEU A 449 11.09 -2.66 0.14
N ALA A 450 10.77 -2.03 1.28
CA ALA A 450 9.56 -2.33 2.05
C ALA A 450 8.23 -2.05 1.32
N ASN A 451 8.27 -1.33 0.19
CA ASN A 451 7.14 -1.05 -0.68
C ASN A 451 7.13 -1.87 -2.00
N GLN A 452 8.07 -2.80 -2.18
CA GLN A 452 8.02 -3.79 -3.27
C GLN A 452 7.16 -4.99 -2.85
N GLU A 453 6.42 -5.57 -3.79
CA GLU A 453 5.62 -6.79 -3.58
C GLU A 453 6.51 -7.97 -3.09
N TYR A 454 7.77 -8.00 -3.52
CA TYR A 454 8.80 -8.95 -3.06
C TYR A 454 9.00 -9.01 -1.53
N ASN A 455 8.67 -7.96 -0.80
CA ASN A 455 8.82 -7.85 0.66
C ASN A 455 7.47 -7.73 1.40
N CYS A 456 6.38 -8.19 0.75
CA CYS A 456 5.06 -8.33 1.33
C CYS A 456 4.76 -9.82 1.55
N HIS A 457 4.71 -10.24 2.80
CA HIS A 457 4.67 -11.66 3.17
C HIS A 457 3.26 -12.09 3.57
N PHE A 458 2.76 -13.17 2.95
CA PHE A 458 1.50 -13.80 3.32
C PHE A 458 1.64 -14.60 4.62
N LEU A 459 0.68 -14.46 5.54
CA LEU A 459 0.55 -15.32 6.72
C LEU A 459 -0.64 -16.26 6.60
N SER A 460 -1.86 -15.74 6.48
CA SER A 460 -3.07 -16.59 6.48
C SER A 460 -4.24 -15.90 5.75
N THR A 461 -5.21 -16.70 5.30
CA THR A 461 -6.50 -16.19 4.82
C THR A 461 -7.63 -17.20 5.00
N SER A 462 -8.86 -16.71 5.16
CA SER A 462 -10.08 -17.51 5.11
C SER A 462 -11.25 -16.71 4.54
N ASN A 463 -12.15 -17.41 3.84
CA ASN A 463 -13.45 -16.90 3.41
C ASN A 463 -14.60 -17.34 4.34
N THR A 464 -14.29 -17.97 5.48
CA THR A 464 -15.26 -18.48 6.47
C THR A 464 -14.98 -18.02 7.91
N ALA A 465 -13.80 -17.46 8.19
CA ALA A 465 -13.36 -17.02 9.51
C ALA A 465 -13.09 -15.50 9.55
N GLY A 466 -13.51 -14.85 10.63
CA GLY A 466 -13.25 -13.42 10.91
C GLY A 466 -11.79 -13.13 11.25
N ALA A 467 -11.44 -11.85 11.43
CA ALA A 467 -10.04 -11.46 11.69
C ALA A 467 -9.57 -11.98 13.06
N LEU A 468 -10.41 -11.89 14.09
CA LEU A 468 -10.12 -12.44 15.42
C LEU A 468 -10.03 -13.98 15.42
N GLU A 469 -10.80 -14.68 14.57
CA GLU A 469 -10.72 -16.13 14.42
C GLU A 469 -9.38 -16.55 13.79
N LEU A 470 -9.00 -15.94 12.66
CA LEU A 470 -7.68 -16.12 12.04
C LEU A 470 -6.53 -15.72 13.01
N GLY A 471 -6.76 -14.71 13.84
CA GLY A 471 -5.87 -14.30 14.91
C GLY A 471 -5.49 -15.43 15.87
N GLN A 472 -6.38 -16.40 16.12
CA GLN A 472 -6.07 -17.57 16.96
C GLN A 472 -4.96 -18.47 16.39
N GLN A 473 -4.66 -18.37 15.08
CA GLN A 473 -3.57 -19.09 14.43
C GLN A 473 -2.29 -18.25 14.37
N VAL A 474 -2.39 -16.97 14.04
CA VAL A 474 -1.23 -16.07 13.82
C VAL A 474 -0.67 -15.48 15.12
N VAL A 475 -1.53 -14.93 15.98
CA VAL A 475 -1.12 -14.13 17.15
C VAL A 475 -0.33 -14.91 18.21
N PRO A 476 -0.55 -16.23 18.46
CA PRO A 476 0.28 -16.99 19.39
C PRO A 476 1.77 -17.03 19.00
N GLU A 477 2.09 -17.23 17.71
CA GLU A 477 3.47 -17.26 17.22
C GLU A 477 4.13 -15.88 17.34
N LEU A 478 3.42 -14.81 16.96
CA LEU A 478 3.92 -13.43 17.15
C LEU A 478 4.23 -13.13 18.62
N ASN A 479 3.40 -13.61 19.55
CA ASN A 479 3.62 -13.46 20.98
C ASN A 479 4.76 -14.33 21.52
N GLU A 480 5.04 -15.48 20.91
CA GLU A 480 6.21 -16.32 21.25
C GLU A 480 7.51 -15.61 20.81
N MET A 481 7.58 -15.20 19.53
CA MET A 481 8.75 -14.56 18.92
C MET A 481 9.20 -13.25 19.58
N VAL A 482 8.32 -12.57 20.34
CA VAL A 482 8.68 -11.34 21.08
C VAL A 482 9.00 -11.60 22.57
N ARG A 483 8.54 -12.71 23.16
CA ARG A 483 8.76 -13.02 24.58
C ARG A 483 9.94 -13.96 24.80
N GLU A 484 10.07 -14.97 23.96
CA GLU A 484 11.10 -16.02 24.06
C GLU A 484 12.22 -15.82 23.02
N GLY A 485 11.87 -15.27 21.85
CA GLY A 485 12.75 -15.26 20.68
C GLY A 485 12.81 -16.63 20.00
N TYR A 486 13.72 -16.79 19.03
CA TYR A 486 13.93 -18.05 18.32
C TYR A 486 15.28 -18.09 17.59
N ASP A 487 15.88 -19.27 17.49
CA ASP A 487 17.10 -19.47 16.71
C ASP A 487 16.88 -19.23 15.21
N ALA A 488 17.86 -18.57 14.58
CA ALA A 488 18.03 -18.46 13.14
C ALA A 488 19.54 -18.44 12.81
N TYR A 489 19.89 -18.53 11.54
CA TYR A 489 21.26 -18.27 11.07
C TYR A 489 21.28 -16.99 10.23
N ASP A 490 22.25 -16.12 10.49
CA ASP A 490 22.41 -14.84 9.81
C ASP A 490 23.51 -14.93 8.75
N ALA A 491 23.12 -14.84 7.48
CA ALA A 491 24.03 -14.97 6.34
C ALA A 491 25.11 -13.86 6.22
N ILE A 492 25.03 -12.79 7.02
CA ILE A 492 26.02 -11.70 7.05
C ILE A 492 26.95 -11.80 8.26
N LEU A 493 26.49 -12.42 9.35
CA LEU A 493 27.34 -12.73 10.51
C LEU A 493 28.01 -14.11 10.42
N GLU A 494 27.54 -14.94 9.48
CA GLU A 494 27.90 -16.35 9.26
C GLU A 494 27.76 -17.22 10.54
N LYS A 495 26.76 -16.89 11.37
CA LYS A 495 26.57 -17.43 12.73
C LYS A 495 25.09 -17.59 13.09
N ASP A 496 24.83 -18.46 14.05
CA ASP A 496 23.55 -18.57 14.74
C ASP A 496 23.24 -17.32 15.57
N VAL A 497 21.98 -16.90 15.53
CA VAL A 497 21.45 -15.70 16.17
C VAL A 497 20.10 -16.00 16.83
N LEU A 498 19.81 -15.34 17.95
CA LEU A 498 18.46 -15.32 18.52
C LEU A 498 17.69 -14.16 17.92
N VAL A 499 16.58 -14.43 17.25
CA VAL A 499 15.72 -13.39 16.65
C VAL A 499 14.61 -13.01 17.63
N MET A 500 14.32 -11.71 17.70
CA MET A 500 13.24 -11.15 18.52
C MET A 500 12.35 -10.26 17.65
N THR A 501 11.08 -10.63 17.50
CA THR A 501 10.17 -10.03 16.49
C THR A 501 8.95 -9.36 17.14
N PRO A 502 9.02 -8.06 17.48
CA PRO A 502 7.84 -7.29 17.91
C PRO A 502 7.00 -6.78 16.72
N VAL A 503 5.70 -6.66 16.92
CA VAL A 503 4.83 -5.88 16.03
C VAL A 503 5.00 -4.38 16.35
N LEU A 504 5.55 -3.61 15.41
CA LEU A 504 5.81 -2.18 15.57
C LEU A 504 4.55 -1.33 15.32
N ALA A 505 3.76 -1.73 14.33
CA ALA A 505 2.51 -1.11 13.91
C ALA A 505 1.48 -2.17 13.51
N PHE A 506 0.21 -1.93 13.85
CA PHE A 506 -0.93 -2.70 13.32
C PHE A 506 -1.73 -1.87 12.32
N LEU A 507 -1.90 -2.38 11.10
CA LEU A 507 -2.43 -1.67 9.95
C LEU A 507 -3.70 -2.36 9.42
N GLY A 508 -4.64 -1.54 8.94
CA GLY A 508 -5.97 -1.94 8.47
C GLY A 508 -6.87 -0.71 8.35
N ASP A 509 -8.09 -0.88 7.85
CA ASP A 509 -9.13 0.13 7.77
C ASP A 509 -9.75 0.47 9.16
N SER A 510 -10.71 1.42 9.21
CA SER A 510 -11.30 1.87 10.48
C SER A 510 -12.23 0.85 11.16
N PRO A 511 -13.21 0.23 10.47
CA PRO A 511 -13.85 -1.02 10.88
C PRO A 511 -12.87 -2.11 11.34
N MET A 512 -11.80 -2.40 10.59
CA MET A 512 -10.86 -3.48 10.95
C MET A 512 -10.08 -3.18 12.24
N HIS A 513 -9.62 -1.93 12.42
CA HIS A 513 -9.08 -1.48 13.71
C HIS A 513 -10.10 -1.59 14.84
N ALA A 514 -11.40 -1.42 14.57
CA ALA A 514 -12.45 -1.53 15.58
C ALA A 514 -12.74 -3.00 15.96
N GLU A 515 -12.79 -3.93 14.98
CA GLU A 515 -12.94 -5.38 15.21
C GLU A 515 -11.78 -5.92 16.08
N ILE A 516 -10.54 -5.67 15.65
CA ILE A 516 -9.32 -6.18 16.31
C ILE A 516 -9.16 -5.67 17.74
N THR A 517 -9.63 -4.45 18.01
CA THR A 517 -9.50 -3.81 19.34
C THR A 517 -10.76 -3.98 20.20
N ASN A 518 -11.76 -4.69 19.70
CA ASN A 518 -13.09 -4.88 20.31
C ASN A 518 -13.74 -3.55 20.73
N THR A 519 -13.68 -2.55 19.86
CA THR A 519 -14.29 -1.22 20.06
C THR A 519 -15.44 -0.98 19.09
N PRO A 520 -16.43 -0.12 19.42
CA PRO A 520 -17.54 0.19 18.52
C PRO A 520 -17.07 0.83 17.20
N VAL A 521 -17.68 0.41 16.09
CA VAL A 521 -17.36 0.98 14.76
C VAL A 521 -17.65 2.49 14.72
N PRO A 522 -16.68 3.34 14.31
CA PRO A 522 -16.76 4.81 14.39
C PRO A 522 -18.06 5.47 13.91
N SER A 523 -18.73 4.94 12.88
CA SER A 523 -19.96 5.53 12.32
C SER A 523 -21.23 5.31 13.15
N SER A 524 -21.19 4.39 14.12
CA SER A 524 -22.35 3.90 14.85
C SER A 524 -22.20 4.01 16.38
N SER A 525 -21.15 4.69 16.83
CA SER A 525 -20.77 4.83 18.24
C SER A 525 -21.22 6.17 18.82
N LEU A 526 -21.48 6.22 20.14
CA LEU A 526 -21.60 7.48 20.90
C LEU A 526 -20.25 8.22 20.95
N ASN A 527 -19.15 7.47 21.03
CA ASN A 527 -17.78 7.97 20.96
C ASN A 527 -17.21 7.55 19.60
N PRO A 528 -17.37 8.36 18.53
CA PRO A 528 -16.99 7.98 17.17
C PRO A 528 -15.47 7.94 16.94
N CYS A 529 -14.66 8.45 17.88
CA CYS A 529 -13.22 8.51 17.74
C CYS A 529 -12.52 7.37 18.48
N ARG A 530 -11.86 6.46 17.73
CA ARG A 530 -11.00 5.40 18.28
C ARG A 530 -9.62 5.89 18.78
N PHE A 531 -9.50 7.17 19.15
CA PHE A 531 -8.27 7.81 19.62
C PHE A 531 -8.44 8.66 20.88
N CYS A 532 -9.62 9.25 21.12
CA CYS A 532 -9.87 10.14 22.25
C CYS A 532 -10.31 9.37 23.50
N ASP A 533 -11.51 8.80 23.45
CA ASP A 533 -12.19 8.26 24.64
C ASP A 533 -12.03 6.73 24.77
N LEU A 534 -11.60 6.07 23.69
CA LEU A 534 -11.43 4.62 23.61
C LEU A 534 -10.01 4.21 24.02
N CYS A 535 -9.74 4.31 25.32
CA CYS A 535 -8.52 3.84 25.97
C CYS A 535 -8.82 2.72 26.97
N ALA A 536 -8.02 1.65 26.93
CA ALA A 536 -8.04 0.54 27.87
C ALA A 536 -6.63 0.30 28.43
N SER A 537 -6.53 -0.31 29.63
CA SER A 537 -5.25 -0.52 30.33
C SER A 537 -4.21 -1.35 29.55
N ARG A 538 -4.60 -2.04 28.47
CA ARG A 538 -3.73 -2.78 27.56
C ARG A 538 -3.84 -2.35 26.09
N PHE A 539 -4.67 -1.35 25.78
CA PHE A 539 -4.84 -0.84 24.42
C PHE A 539 -5.08 0.67 24.41
N ASP A 540 -4.21 1.38 23.70
CA ASP A 540 -4.32 2.80 23.42
C ASP A 540 -4.37 2.97 21.90
N GLY A 541 -5.45 3.59 21.41
CA GLY A 541 -5.74 3.71 19.97
C GLY A 541 -4.81 4.64 19.21
N LEU A 542 -4.21 5.63 19.90
CA LEU A 542 -3.11 6.42 19.34
C LEU A 542 -1.86 5.55 19.25
N LYS A 543 -1.55 4.76 20.30
CA LYS A 543 -0.29 4.04 20.41
C LYS A 543 -0.11 2.88 19.43
N HIS A 544 -1.18 2.20 19.02
CA HIS A 544 -1.09 0.91 18.32
C HIS A 544 -1.67 0.89 16.88
N THR A 545 -2.58 1.81 16.57
CA THR A 545 -3.36 1.80 15.33
C THR A 545 -3.34 3.19 14.66
N PRO A 546 -2.32 3.54 13.85
CA PRO A 546 -2.14 4.89 13.31
C PRO A 546 -3.28 5.34 12.38
N VAL A 547 -3.31 6.64 12.04
CA VAL A 547 -4.31 7.23 11.12
C VAL A 547 -4.03 6.79 9.67
N GLU A 548 -4.73 5.76 9.20
CA GLU A 548 -4.55 5.22 7.85
C GLU A 548 -5.05 6.22 6.77
N ILE A 549 -4.13 6.72 5.95
CA ILE A 549 -4.37 7.86 5.05
C ILE A 549 -5.17 7.50 3.78
N LEU A 550 -5.11 6.27 3.29
CA LEU A 550 -5.94 5.83 2.15
C LEU A 550 -7.42 5.88 2.56
N HIS A 551 -7.77 5.36 3.73
CA HIS A 551 -9.14 5.32 4.23
C HIS A 551 -9.61 6.64 4.84
N VAL A 552 -8.77 7.33 5.62
CA VAL A 552 -9.16 8.58 6.30
C VAL A 552 -9.16 9.78 5.33
N PHE A 553 -8.08 9.97 4.56
CA PHE A 553 -7.92 11.13 3.67
C PHE A 553 -8.57 10.92 2.30
N LEU A 554 -8.10 9.94 1.51
CA LEU A 554 -8.55 9.74 0.14
C LEU A 554 -9.99 9.21 0.07
N LEU A 555 -10.25 8.03 0.65
CA LEU A 555 -11.56 7.38 0.70
C LEU A 555 -12.47 7.92 1.83
N GLY A 556 -12.02 8.98 2.52
CA GLY A 556 -12.80 9.81 3.42
C GLY A 556 -13.01 11.19 2.81
N MET A 557 -12.28 12.18 3.30
CA MET A 557 -12.46 13.60 2.96
C MET A 557 -12.52 13.88 1.45
N VAL A 558 -11.51 13.46 0.67
CA VAL A 558 -11.46 13.74 -0.78
C VAL A 558 -12.64 13.07 -1.50
N LYS A 559 -12.94 11.80 -1.18
CA LYS A 559 -14.08 11.04 -1.74
C LYS A 559 -15.44 11.63 -1.37
N TYR A 560 -15.61 12.14 -0.15
CA TYR A 560 -16.87 12.76 0.29
C TYR A 560 -17.09 14.11 -0.40
N LEU A 561 -16.07 14.97 -0.45
CA LEU A 561 -16.16 16.28 -1.10
C LEU A 561 -16.27 16.16 -2.62
N PHE A 562 -15.60 15.18 -3.24
CA PHE A 562 -15.76 14.88 -4.67
C PHE A 562 -17.17 14.37 -5.00
N ARG A 563 -17.77 13.53 -4.13
CA ARG A 563 -19.16 13.09 -4.30
C ARG A 563 -20.18 14.22 -4.11
N ASP A 564 -19.94 15.18 -3.21
CA ASP A 564 -20.74 16.41 -3.12
C ASP A 564 -20.61 17.27 -4.39
N PHE A 565 -19.38 17.48 -4.88
CA PHE A 565 -19.14 18.22 -6.11
C PHE A 565 -19.87 17.58 -7.32
N MET A 566 -19.65 16.28 -7.55
CA MET A 566 -20.21 15.55 -8.69
C MET A 566 -21.73 15.37 -8.67
N SER A 567 -22.38 15.50 -7.51
CA SER A 567 -23.84 15.44 -7.38
C SER A 567 -24.53 16.77 -7.76
N HIS A 568 -23.83 17.90 -7.62
CA HIS A 568 -24.36 19.23 -7.96
C HIS A 568 -24.17 19.61 -9.44
N LEU A 569 -23.23 19.00 -10.16
CA LEU A 569 -22.97 19.30 -11.58
C LEU A 569 -24.08 18.77 -12.52
N LYS A 570 -24.53 19.64 -13.43
CA LYS A 570 -25.45 19.36 -14.54
C LYS A 570 -24.80 18.45 -15.61
N PRO A 571 -25.58 17.84 -16.53
CA PRO A 571 -25.03 17.01 -17.61
C PRO A 571 -24.02 17.74 -18.50
N ASP A 572 -24.27 19.01 -18.85
CA ASP A 572 -23.39 19.78 -19.74
C ASP A 572 -22.10 20.22 -19.02
N GLU A 573 -22.20 20.64 -17.76
CA GLU A 573 -21.06 20.93 -16.89
C GLU A 573 -20.16 19.70 -16.69
N LYS A 574 -20.74 18.49 -16.71
CA LYS A 574 -19.96 17.23 -16.73
C LYS A 574 -19.24 17.02 -18.06
N GLN A 575 -19.82 17.37 -19.20
CA GLN A 575 -19.11 17.35 -20.49
C GLN A 575 -17.96 18.36 -20.54
N GLU A 576 -18.19 19.58 -20.02
CA GLU A 576 -17.14 20.59 -19.85
C GLU A 576 -16.00 20.07 -18.98
N LEU A 577 -16.32 19.47 -17.83
CA LEU A 577 -15.32 18.90 -16.91
C LEU A 577 -14.47 17.81 -17.58
N VAL A 578 -15.04 16.95 -18.44
CA VAL A 578 -14.25 16.01 -19.26
C VAL A 578 -13.32 16.77 -20.23
N GLY A 579 -13.79 17.87 -20.83
CA GLY A 579 -12.97 18.74 -21.68
C GLY A 579 -11.78 19.36 -20.93
N LEU A 580 -11.98 19.78 -19.69
CA LEU A 580 -10.91 20.26 -18.82
C LEU A 580 -9.91 19.14 -18.47
N TRP A 581 -10.41 17.95 -18.11
CA TRP A 581 -9.56 16.77 -17.87
C TRP A 581 -8.74 16.34 -19.10
N ARG A 582 -9.19 16.62 -20.33
CA ARG A 582 -8.43 16.39 -21.59
C ARG A 582 -7.33 17.43 -21.85
N SER A 583 -7.32 18.55 -21.12
CA SER A 583 -6.36 19.65 -21.26
C SER A 583 -5.51 19.89 -20.01
N PHE A 584 -5.75 19.15 -18.94
CA PHE A 584 -4.93 19.22 -17.72
C PHE A 584 -3.51 18.73 -18.01
N ASN A 585 -2.49 19.53 -17.67
CA ASN A 585 -1.11 19.19 -17.93
C ASN A 585 -0.58 18.21 -16.87
N THR A 586 -0.34 16.95 -17.25
CA THR A 586 0.21 15.91 -16.35
C THR A 586 1.73 15.88 -16.29
N ASP A 587 2.45 16.75 -17.02
CA ASP A 587 3.92 16.81 -16.96
C ASP A 587 4.41 17.08 -15.53
N SER A 588 5.44 16.35 -15.10
CA SER A 588 5.99 16.39 -13.74
C SER A 588 5.04 15.96 -12.62
N LEU A 589 3.87 15.38 -12.92
CA LEU A 589 3.01 14.71 -11.95
C LEU A 589 3.18 13.19 -12.07
N ASN A 590 3.02 12.46 -10.95
CA ASN A 590 3.11 10.99 -10.92
C ASN A 590 1.84 10.31 -11.50
N ILE A 591 1.35 10.77 -12.66
CA ILE A 591 0.08 10.39 -13.29
C ILE A 591 0.39 9.73 -14.65
N PRO A 592 0.47 8.40 -14.76
CA PRO A 592 0.94 7.73 -15.97
C PRO A 592 -0.05 7.76 -17.14
N SER A 593 -1.35 7.81 -16.85
CA SER A 593 -2.41 8.02 -17.85
C SER A 593 -3.67 8.54 -17.19
N LEU A 594 -4.39 9.42 -17.90
CA LEU A 594 -5.73 9.89 -17.51
C LEU A 594 -6.80 9.13 -18.29
N LYS A 595 -7.94 8.86 -17.64
CA LYS A 595 -9.18 8.42 -18.30
C LYS A 595 -10.30 9.46 -18.05
N PRO A 596 -10.29 10.63 -18.75
CA PRO A 596 -11.20 11.75 -18.47
C PRO A 596 -12.68 11.39 -18.40
N MET A 597 -13.17 10.57 -19.34
CA MET A 597 -14.56 10.07 -19.32
C MET A 597 -14.83 9.24 -18.06
N GLY A 598 -13.93 8.33 -17.69
CA GLY A 598 -14.11 7.42 -16.56
C GLY A 598 -14.16 8.14 -15.21
N LEU A 599 -13.30 9.14 -15.00
CA LEU A 599 -13.28 9.97 -13.77
C LEU A 599 -14.62 10.71 -13.54
N VAL A 600 -15.30 11.12 -14.62
CA VAL A 600 -16.57 11.86 -14.56
C VAL A 600 -17.78 10.93 -14.56
N GLN A 601 -17.79 9.91 -15.42
CA GLN A 601 -18.92 9.00 -15.64
C GLN A 601 -19.06 7.96 -14.52
N TYR A 602 -17.94 7.44 -14.01
CA TYR A 602 -17.90 6.42 -12.95
C TYR A 602 -17.43 7.01 -11.61
N SER A 603 -17.73 8.29 -11.37
CA SER A 603 -17.34 9.07 -10.18
C SER A 603 -17.78 8.46 -8.84
N SER A 604 -18.75 7.54 -8.86
CA SER A 604 -19.15 6.71 -7.70
C SER A 604 -18.07 5.72 -7.26
N SER A 605 -17.30 5.18 -8.20
CA SER A 605 -16.58 3.91 -8.10
C SER A 605 -15.05 4.06 -8.10
N LEU A 606 -14.57 5.30 -8.00
CA LEU A 606 -13.15 5.64 -8.01
C LEU A 606 -12.38 5.11 -6.79
N VAL A 607 -11.08 4.86 -6.99
CA VAL A 607 -10.12 4.32 -6.00
C VAL A 607 -9.09 5.37 -5.56
N GLY A 608 -8.22 5.03 -4.59
CA GLY A 608 -7.25 5.96 -4.01
C GLY A 608 -6.34 6.67 -5.04
N LYS A 609 -5.91 5.96 -6.09
CA LYS A 609 -5.11 6.50 -7.20
C LYS A 609 -5.84 7.59 -7.99
N ASP A 610 -7.15 7.46 -8.17
CA ASP A 610 -7.97 8.47 -8.84
C ASP A 610 -8.14 9.70 -7.92
N PHE A 611 -8.29 9.51 -6.61
CA PHE A 611 -8.37 10.62 -5.67
C PHE A 611 -7.05 11.39 -5.51
N LYS A 612 -5.90 10.70 -5.59
CA LYS A 612 -4.57 11.35 -5.75
C LYS A 612 -4.46 12.13 -7.06
N THR A 613 -5.12 11.68 -8.12
CA THR A 613 -5.16 12.39 -9.42
C THR A 613 -6.06 13.63 -9.34
N ILE A 614 -7.23 13.50 -8.70
CA ILE A 614 -8.19 14.59 -8.43
C ILE A 614 -7.55 15.70 -7.60
N ILE A 615 -6.88 15.38 -6.49
CA ILE A 615 -6.37 16.41 -5.57
C ILE A 615 -5.24 17.26 -6.17
N GLN A 616 -4.47 16.71 -7.11
CA GLN A 616 -3.45 17.45 -7.87
C GLN A 616 -4.04 18.37 -8.96
N ALA A 617 -5.33 18.25 -9.27
CA ALA A 617 -5.98 18.92 -10.40
C ALA A 617 -7.17 19.82 -10.01
N ALA A 618 -7.79 19.58 -8.85
CA ALA A 618 -9.05 20.21 -8.46
C ALA A 618 -9.10 21.76 -8.56
N PRO A 619 -8.08 22.54 -8.15
CA PRO A 619 -8.08 24.00 -8.31
C PRO A 619 -8.22 24.47 -9.76
N PHE A 620 -7.65 23.71 -10.71
CA PHE A 620 -7.61 24.05 -12.13
C PHE A 620 -8.88 23.65 -12.88
N LEU A 621 -9.52 22.56 -12.43
CA LEU A 621 -10.65 21.94 -13.13
C LEU A 621 -12.01 22.27 -12.50
N PHE A 622 -12.09 22.36 -11.17
CA PHE A 622 -13.37 22.40 -10.45
C PHE A 622 -13.83 23.82 -10.09
N PHE A 623 -12.89 24.75 -9.88
CA PHE A 623 -13.18 26.07 -9.29
C PHE A 623 -14.19 26.93 -10.08
N ARG A 624 -14.25 26.77 -11.41
CA ARG A 624 -15.22 27.47 -12.26
C ARG A 624 -16.69 27.13 -11.95
N PHE A 625 -16.93 25.98 -11.31
CA PHE A 625 -18.25 25.50 -10.91
C PHE A 625 -18.52 25.70 -9.40
N MET A 626 -17.69 26.51 -8.71
CA MET A 626 -17.70 26.65 -7.24
C MET A 626 -17.88 28.10 -6.79
N SER A 627 -18.69 28.30 -5.75
CA SER A 627 -18.71 29.52 -4.94
C SER A 627 -17.38 29.69 -4.18
N PRO A 628 -17.03 30.92 -3.72
CA PRO A 628 -15.78 31.19 -2.99
C PRO A 628 -15.51 30.18 -1.87
N LEU A 629 -16.45 30.03 -0.92
CA LEU A 629 -16.32 29.07 0.18
C LEU A 629 -16.11 27.61 -0.27
N LYS A 630 -16.67 27.18 -1.41
CA LYS A 630 -16.38 25.84 -1.96
C LYS A 630 -14.97 25.77 -2.56
N ARG A 631 -14.43 26.85 -3.12
CA ARG A 631 -13.01 26.93 -3.53
C ARG A 631 -12.10 26.90 -2.31
N ASP A 632 -12.39 27.64 -1.25
CA ASP A 632 -11.56 27.72 -0.04
C ASP A 632 -11.40 26.34 0.65
N ILE A 633 -12.50 25.58 0.76
CA ILE A 633 -12.50 24.18 1.24
C ILE A 633 -11.60 23.27 0.38
N TRP A 634 -11.71 23.39 -0.95
CA TRP A 634 -10.91 22.56 -1.85
C TRP A 634 -9.45 23.01 -1.87
N GLN A 635 -9.15 24.31 -1.84
CA GLN A 635 -7.80 24.83 -1.82
C GLN A 635 -7.04 24.38 -0.56
N SER A 636 -7.66 24.54 0.60
CA SER A 636 -7.08 24.10 1.88
C SER A 636 -6.83 22.59 1.91
N LEU A 637 -7.76 21.77 1.41
CA LEU A 637 -7.56 20.33 1.25
C LEU A 637 -6.43 19.98 0.27
N CYS A 638 -6.33 20.70 -0.86
CA CYS A 638 -5.31 20.44 -1.88
C CYS A 638 -3.92 20.97 -1.48
N HIS A 639 -3.83 21.96 -0.59
CA HIS A 639 -2.57 22.38 0.06
C HIS A 639 -2.17 21.46 1.22
N LEU A 640 -3.13 20.89 1.95
CA LEU A 640 -2.86 19.87 2.98
C LEU A 640 -2.37 18.54 2.37
N ALA A 641 -2.85 18.16 1.18
CA ALA A 641 -2.53 16.87 0.56
C ALA A 641 -1.03 16.60 0.33
N PRO A 642 -0.20 17.55 -0.17
CA PRO A 642 1.26 17.41 -0.21
C PRO A 642 1.87 16.97 1.14
N LEU A 643 1.49 17.60 2.26
CA LEU A 643 2.01 17.27 3.59
C LEU A 643 1.57 15.87 4.03
N VAL A 644 0.34 15.46 3.71
CA VAL A 644 -0.18 14.11 4.00
C VAL A 644 0.54 13.01 3.20
N PHE A 645 1.09 13.34 2.02
CA PHE A 645 1.81 12.41 1.15
C PHE A 645 3.33 12.64 1.06
N GLU A 646 3.89 13.47 1.93
CA GLU A 646 5.34 13.61 2.02
C GLU A 646 5.97 12.28 2.49
N THR A 647 7.15 12.01 1.92
CA THR A 647 7.94 10.79 2.08
C THR A 647 9.29 11.04 2.76
N HIS A 648 9.71 12.31 2.87
CA HIS A 648 10.91 12.75 3.57
C HIS A 648 10.60 14.03 4.37
N ILE A 649 10.64 13.94 5.70
CA ILE A 649 10.51 15.09 6.58
C ILE A 649 11.91 15.64 6.87
N ASP A 650 12.20 16.84 6.35
CA ASP A 650 13.48 17.52 6.54
C ASP A 650 13.73 17.84 8.03
N ASP A 651 12.73 18.44 8.70
CA ASP A 651 12.68 18.70 10.16
C ASP A 651 11.28 18.40 10.70
N MET A 652 11.19 17.63 11.79
CA MET A 652 9.92 17.18 12.37
C MET A 652 9.14 18.30 13.08
N GLU A 653 9.78 19.24 13.77
CA GLU A 653 9.05 20.26 14.55
C GLU A 653 8.39 21.32 13.65
N SER A 654 9.10 21.76 12.61
CA SER A 654 8.58 22.66 11.58
C SER A 654 7.43 22.00 10.81
N PHE A 655 7.63 20.75 10.36
CA PHE A 655 6.61 19.98 9.66
C PHE A 655 5.35 19.74 10.53
N GLN A 656 5.52 19.47 11.83
CA GLN A 656 4.40 19.29 12.76
C GLN A 656 3.61 20.59 12.98
N THR A 657 4.26 21.74 12.89
CA THR A 657 3.62 23.06 12.95
C THR A 657 2.84 23.34 11.67
N GLU A 658 3.48 23.16 10.50
CA GLU A 658 2.87 23.36 9.18
C GLU A 658 1.64 22.42 8.98
N LEU A 659 1.80 21.13 9.27
CA LEU A 659 0.72 20.15 9.11
C LEU A 659 -0.51 20.47 9.98
N LYS A 660 -0.31 20.87 11.24
CA LYS A 660 -1.43 21.27 12.11
C LYS A 660 -2.14 22.49 11.54
N ASN A 661 -1.40 23.53 11.17
CA ASN A 661 -1.96 24.76 10.59
C ASN A 661 -2.80 24.45 9.34
N HIS A 662 -2.32 23.58 8.44
CA HIS A 662 -3.09 23.15 7.26
C HIS A 662 -4.33 22.30 7.58
N ILE A 663 -4.28 21.47 8.63
CA ILE A 663 -5.45 20.75 9.13
C ILE A 663 -6.49 21.74 9.68
N ASP A 664 -6.05 22.73 10.47
CA ASP A 664 -6.92 23.71 11.11
C ASP A 664 -7.61 24.62 10.08
N ILE A 665 -6.87 25.14 9.08
CA ILE A 665 -7.44 25.92 7.96
C ILE A 665 -8.52 25.11 7.21
N PHE A 666 -8.23 23.83 6.90
CA PHE A 666 -9.20 22.97 6.20
C PHE A 666 -10.45 22.70 7.04
N LEU A 667 -10.28 22.34 8.31
CA LEU A 667 -11.40 22.06 9.21
C LEU A 667 -12.21 23.31 9.56
N TYR A 668 -11.59 24.49 9.60
CA TYR A 668 -12.26 25.79 9.73
C TYR A 668 -13.25 26.02 8.56
N HIS A 669 -12.78 25.97 7.31
CA HIS A 669 -13.64 26.20 6.14
C HIS A 669 -14.74 25.13 5.99
N ILE A 670 -14.44 23.87 6.33
CA ILE A 670 -15.42 22.78 6.39
C ILE A 670 -16.52 23.06 7.43
N THR A 671 -16.12 23.50 8.62
CA THR A 671 -17.03 23.79 9.74
C THR A 671 -17.92 24.97 9.40
N GLN A 672 -17.35 26.06 8.89
CA GLN A 672 -18.09 27.25 8.45
C GLN A 672 -19.13 26.90 7.37
N CYS A 673 -18.80 26.01 6.43
CA CYS A 673 -19.75 25.56 5.41
C CYS A 673 -20.92 24.75 5.96
N SER A 674 -20.69 23.88 6.95
CA SER A 674 -21.73 23.22 7.75
C SER A 674 -21.10 22.41 8.88
N ALA A 675 -21.52 22.66 10.12
CA ALA A 675 -21.14 21.82 11.27
C ALA A 675 -21.62 20.36 11.14
N GLN A 676 -22.49 20.04 10.17
CA GLN A 676 -22.89 18.67 9.87
C GLN A 676 -21.70 17.74 9.54
N TRP A 677 -20.58 18.26 9.04
CA TRP A 677 -19.40 17.45 8.72
C TRP A 677 -18.79 16.73 9.93
N ILE A 678 -19.02 17.20 11.16
CA ILE A 678 -18.58 16.53 12.40
C ILE A 678 -19.15 15.10 12.54
N ASN A 679 -20.31 14.82 11.91
CA ASN A 679 -20.95 13.50 11.87
C ASN A 679 -20.23 12.51 10.91
N LYS A 680 -19.03 12.85 10.41
CA LYS A 680 -18.16 11.98 9.63
C LYS A 680 -16.84 11.77 10.41
N PRO A 681 -16.69 10.64 11.14
CA PRO A 681 -15.58 10.44 12.09
C PRO A 681 -14.18 10.70 11.50
N LYS A 682 -14.00 10.39 10.21
CA LYS A 682 -12.76 10.59 9.47
C LYS A 682 -12.22 12.03 9.50
N PHE A 683 -13.08 13.06 9.60
CA PHE A 683 -12.63 14.45 9.74
C PHE A 683 -11.98 14.71 11.11
N HIS A 684 -12.53 14.14 12.19
CA HIS A 684 -11.93 14.23 13.51
C HIS A 684 -10.68 13.34 13.63
N MET A 685 -10.67 12.16 12.97
CA MET A 685 -9.48 11.29 12.90
C MET A 685 -8.24 11.98 12.30
N LEU A 686 -8.42 13.00 11.45
CA LEU A 686 -7.32 13.81 10.89
C LEU A 686 -6.49 14.52 11.97
N LEU A 687 -7.11 14.96 13.06
CA LEU A 687 -6.43 15.65 14.18
C LEU A 687 -5.36 14.78 14.86
N HIS A 688 -5.43 13.45 14.69
CA HIS A 688 -4.46 12.49 15.22
C HIS A 688 -3.38 12.08 14.20
N LEU A 689 -3.43 12.60 12.96
CA LEU A 689 -2.40 12.35 11.95
C LEU A 689 -1.04 12.96 12.34
N PRO A 690 -0.93 14.20 12.89
CA PRO A 690 0.34 14.72 13.40
C PRO A 690 0.95 13.82 14.49
N ALA A 691 0.14 13.33 15.43
CA ALA A 691 0.58 12.39 16.46
C ALA A 691 1.03 11.03 15.90
N SER A 692 0.38 10.54 14.83
CA SER A 692 0.83 9.35 14.11
C SER A 692 2.18 9.58 13.42
N ILE A 693 2.36 10.71 12.74
CA ILE A 693 3.59 11.03 11.99
C ILE A 693 4.78 11.28 12.92
N ARG A 694 4.61 11.99 14.04
CA ARG A 694 5.68 12.17 15.03
C ARG A 694 6.21 10.83 15.54
N ARG A 695 5.35 9.80 15.58
CA ARG A 695 5.66 8.51 16.20
C ARG A 695 6.16 7.45 15.22
N TYR A 696 5.68 7.45 13.98
CA TYR A 696 6.05 6.48 12.95
C TYR A 696 6.93 7.06 11.80
N GLY A 697 7.13 8.37 11.74
CA GLY A 697 7.71 9.06 10.58
C GLY A 697 6.65 9.43 9.53
N PRO A 698 7.04 9.84 8.31
CA PRO A 698 6.11 10.27 7.26
C PRO A 698 4.99 9.25 6.99
N ALA A 699 3.78 9.72 6.69
CA ALA A 699 2.59 8.86 6.65
C ALA A 699 2.62 7.76 5.58
N SER A 700 3.49 7.90 4.56
CA SER A 700 3.82 6.84 3.61
C SER A 700 4.38 5.56 4.25
N LEU A 701 4.87 5.62 5.49
CA LEU A 701 5.42 4.46 6.23
C LEU A 701 4.36 3.56 6.87
N PHE A 702 3.12 4.06 7.02
CA PHE A 702 2.01 3.32 7.63
C PHE A 702 0.71 3.35 6.78
N ALA A 703 0.80 3.73 5.51
CA ALA A 703 -0.30 3.63 4.55
C ALA A 703 -0.56 2.17 4.13
N THR A 704 -1.82 1.77 3.99
CA THR A 704 -2.17 0.37 3.62
C THR A 704 -2.14 0.08 2.12
N GLU A 705 -1.96 1.10 1.27
CA GLU A 705 -2.02 1.02 -0.19
C GLU A 705 -1.18 -0.12 -0.80
N LYS A 706 -0.01 -0.44 -0.23
CA LYS A 706 0.86 -1.54 -0.69
C LYS A 706 0.26 -2.93 -0.45
N PHE A 707 -0.43 -3.11 0.68
CA PHE A 707 -1.13 -4.36 1.02
C PHE A 707 -2.43 -4.48 0.22
N GLU A 708 -3.10 -3.35 -0.04
CA GLU A 708 -4.29 -3.29 -0.89
C GLU A 708 -4.00 -3.59 -2.37
N SER A 709 -2.83 -3.23 -2.89
CA SER A 709 -2.38 -3.76 -4.19
C SER A 709 -2.13 -5.27 -4.12
N TYR A 710 -1.57 -5.77 -3.02
CA TYR A 710 -1.30 -7.21 -2.83
C TYR A 710 -2.60 -8.05 -2.73
N ASN A 711 -3.71 -7.44 -2.30
CA ASN A 711 -5.05 -8.04 -2.39
C ASN A 711 -5.48 -8.36 -3.83
N GLY A 712 -4.87 -7.75 -4.85
CA GLY A 712 -5.00 -8.17 -6.25
C GLY A 712 -4.40 -9.55 -6.52
N ILE A 713 -3.20 -9.81 -5.99
CA ILE A 713 -2.50 -11.10 -6.15
C ILE A 713 -3.25 -12.23 -5.46
N LEU A 714 -3.72 -12.04 -4.22
CA LEU A 714 -4.48 -13.07 -3.51
C LEU A 714 -5.76 -13.45 -4.27
N ARG A 715 -6.44 -12.46 -4.87
CA ARG A 715 -7.58 -12.71 -5.77
C ARG A 715 -7.14 -13.50 -7.01
N ASN A 716 -6.03 -13.15 -7.67
CA ASN A 716 -5.50 -13.90 -8.82
C ASN A 716 -5.22 -15.38 -8.49
N VAL A 717 -4.59 -15.64 -7.34
CA VAL A 717 -4.37 -17.00 -6.82
C VAL A 717 -5.70 -17.72 -6.59
N SER A 718 -6.68 -17.04 -5.97
CA SER A 718 -8.02 -17.59 -5.73
C SER A 718 -8.77 -17.92 -7.03
N VAL A 719 -8.62 -17.09 -8.09
CA VAL A 719 -9.20 -17.36 -9.42
C VAL A 719 -8.74 -18.71 -9.97
N HIS A 720 -7.44 -18.99 -9.86
CA HIS A 720 -6.76 -20.17 -10.41
C HIS A 720 -6.77 -21.39 -9.49
N SER A 721 -7.27 -21.27 -8.25
CA SER A 721 -7.49 -22.37 -7.32
C SER A 721 -8.65 -23.29 -7.75
N ASN A 722 -8.77 -24.48 -7.15
CA ASN A 722 -9.94 -25.34 -7.38
C ASN A 722 -11.18 -24.87 -6.59
N ARG A 723 -11.01 -23.89 -5.69
CA ARG A 723 -12.02 -23.27 -4.82
C ARG A 723 -12.73 -24.21 -3.83
N GLN A 724 -12.33 -25.48 -3.72
CA GLN A 724 -12.82 -26.43 -2.71
C GLN A 724 -12.25 -26.13 -1.32
N SER A 725 -11.01 -25.63 -1.25
CA SER A 725 -10.39 -25.17 -0.01
C SER A 725 -9.55 -23.90 -0.26
N PRO A 726 -10.19 -22.73 -0.47
CA PRO A 726 -9.50 -21.52 -0.93
C PRO A 726 -8.33 -21.11 -0.05
N GLY A 727 -8.50 -21.08 1.28
CA GLY A 727 -7.41 -20.74 2.21
C GLY A 727 -6.20 -21.68 2.12
N ARG A 728 -6.43 -22.99 1.88
CA ARG A 728 -5.37 -23.98 1.71
C ARG A 728 -4.63 -23.80 0.38
N ASP A 729 -5.38 -23.71 -0.72
CA ASP A 729 -4.81 -23.54 -2.08
C ASP A 729 -4.01 -22.23 -2.18
N ILE A 730 -4.52 -21.14 -1.58
CA ILE A 730 -3.84 -19.85 -1.52
C ILE A 730 -2.54 -19.95 -0.71
N ALA A 731 -2.59 -20.53 0.50
CA ALA A 731 -1.42 -20.64 1.36
C ALA A 731 -0.34 -21.58 0.77
N ILE A 732 -0.73 -22.69 0.11
CA ILE A 732 0.19 -23.54 -0.67
C ILE A 732 0.85 -22.72 -1.79
N THR A 733 0.10 -21.85 -2.47
CA THR A 733 0.63 -21.03 -3.57
C THR A 733 1.61 -19.97 -3.08
N PHE A 734 1.32 -19.31 -1.95
CA PHE A 734 2.29 -18.39 -1.33
C PHE A 734 3.51 -19.10 -0.73
N SER A 735 3.37 -20.32 -0.20
CA SER A 735 4.51 -21.13 0.26
C SER A 735 5.41 -21.56 -0.91
N ASN A 736 4.82 -21.95 -2.06
CA ASN A 736 5.58 -22.15 -3.29
C ASN A 736 6.34 -20.86 -3.67
N TYR A 737 5.64 -19.72 -3.77
CA TYR A 737 6.24 -18.43 -4.09
C TYR A 737 7.43 -18.09 -3.17
N ASN A 738 7.28 -18.20 -1.84
CA ASN A 738 8.37 -17.96 -0.88
C ASN A 738 9.57 -18.90 -1.13
N SER A 739 9.31 -20.19 -1.36
CA SER A 739 10.36 -21.19 -1.59
C SER A 739 11.16 -20.93 -2.88
N PHE A 740 10.48 -20.69 -4.00
CA PHE A 740 11.13 -20.35 -5.26
C PHE A 740 11.80 -18.97 -5.21
N ARG A 741 11.18 -17.98 -4.55
CA ARG A 741 11.77 -16.66 -4.28
C ARG A 741 13.10 -16.78 -3.55
N HIS A 742 13.15 -17.63 -2.51
CA HIS A 742 14.37 -17.87 -1.73
C HIS A 742 15.48 -18.47 -2.59
N ILE A 743 15.21 -19.58 -3.27
CA ILE A 743 16.15 -20.27 -4.17
C ILE A 743 16.67 -19.34 -5.27
N PHE A 744 15.77 -18.73 -6.05
CA PHE A 744 16.14 -17.88 -7.18
C PHE A 744 16.87 -16.59 -6.77
N SER A 745 16.66 -16.11 -5.54
CA SER A 745 17.42 -14.96 -5.00
C SER A 745 18.85 -15.31 -4.53
N GLY A 746 19.25 -16.58 -4.58
CA GLY A 746 20.53 -17.04 -4.03
C GLY A 746 20.56 -17.13 -2.51
N GLY A 747 19.39 -17.30 -1.88
CA GLY A 747 19.26 -17.50 -0.44
C GLY A 747 19.95 -18.78 0.03
N LEU A 748 20.59 -18.74 1.19
CA LEU A 748 21.24 -19.91 1.78
C LEU A 748 20.21 -21.02 2.10
N LEU A 749 20.55 -22.25 1.75
CA LEU A 749 19.79 -23.46 2.05
C LEU A 749 20.58 -24.34 3.01
N TYR A 750 19.91 -25.15 3.82
CA TYR A 750 20.55 -26.01 4.82
C TYR A 750 20.39 -27.50 4.45
N ASP A 751 21.50 -28.19 4.26
CA ASP A 751 21.52 -29.64 4.06
C ASP A 751 21.47 -30.35 5.41
N GLN A 752 20.38 -31.09 5.67
CA GLN A 752 20.15 -31.82 6.92
C GLN A 752 21.10 -33.00 7.14
N LYS A 753 21.64 -33.62 6.07
CA LYS A 753 22.63 -34.71 6.17
C LYS A 753 24.03 -34.18 6.42
N LYS A 754 24.47 -33.20 5.60
CA LYS A 754 25.80 -32.57 5.72
C LYS A 754 25.90 -31.64 6.94
N LYS A 755 24.76 -31.17 7.46
CA LYS A 755 24.64 -30.18 8.55
C LYS A 755 25.37 -28.87 8.23
N GLN A 756 25.23 -28.42 6.99
CA GLN A 756 25.92 -27.25 6.46
C GLN A 756 24.97 -26.40 5.61
N PHE A 757 25.21 -25.09 5.63
CA PHE A 757 24.59 -24.17 4.69
C PHE A 757 25.35 -24.18 3.37
N PHE A 758 24.63 -24.13 2.26
CA PHE A 758 25.17 -23.99 0.91
C PHE A 758 24.34 -22.99 0.11
N LYS A 759 24.84 -22.59 -1.07
CA LYS A 759 24.17 -21.63 -1.97
C LYS A 759 23.65 -22.36 -3.21
N PRO A 760 22.47 -22.00 -3.75
CA PRO A 760 22.07 -22.36 -5.10
C PRO A 760 23.15 -21.99 -6.13
N THR A 761 23.26 -22.77 -7.20
CA THR A 761 24.30 -22.58 -8.22
C THR A 761 24.12 -21.28 -9.02
N SER A 762 25.16 -20.85 -9.75
CA SER A 762 25.05 -19.70 -10.67
C SER A 762 23.95 -19.94 -11.69
N HIS A 763 23.87 -21.11 -12.34
CA HIS A 763 22.82 -21.43 -13.31
C HIS A 763 21.42 -21.12 -12.76
N VAL A 764 21.08 -21.63 -11.57
CA VAL A 764 19.75 -21.42 -10.96
C VAL A 764 19.51 -19.94 -10.63
N THR A 765 20.53 -19.23 -10.13
CA THR A 765 20.38 -17.82 -9.73
C THR A 765 20.42 -16.83 -10.90
N ASP A 766 21.14 -17.16 -11.98
CA ASP A 766 21.27 -16.34 -13.19
C ASP A 766 19.95 -16.21 -13.95
N ILE A 767 19.07 -17.21 -13.85
CA ILE A 767 17.67 -17.11 -14.28
C ILE A 767 17.00 -15.87 -13.66
N PHE A 768 17.31 -15.52 -12.41
CA PHE A 768 16.73 -14.37 -11.71
C PHE A 768 17.57 -13.10 -11.83
N THR A 769 18.90 -13.17 -11.70
CA THR A 769 19.76 -11.98 -11.72
C THR A 769 19.78 -11.32 -13.09
N LEU A 770 19.77 -12.10 -14.18
CA LEU A 770 19.89 -11.59 -15.55
C LEU A 770 18.53 -11.17 -16.15
N ASN A 771 17.40 -11.75 -15.68
CA ASN A 771 16.08 -11.55 -16.31
C ASN A 771 15.15 -10.64 -15.49
N ALA A 772 15.14 -9.35 -15.81
CA ALA A 772 14.23 -8.37 -15.18
C ALA A 772 12.74 -8.75 -15.29
N ASN A 773 12.32 -9.44 -16.35
CA ASN A 773 10.94 -9.93 -16.51
C ASN A 773 10.53 -11.03 -15.51
N ILE A 774 11.51 -11.81 -15.02
CA ILE A 774 11.34 -12.82 -13.97
C ILE A 774 11.36 -12.15 -12.59
N GLN A 775 12.31 -11.24 -12.35
CA GLN A 775 12.31 -10.41 -11.13
C GLN A 775 10.93 -9.77 -10.87
N ILE A 776 10.37 -9.14 -11.92
CA ILE A 776 9.05 -8.48 -11.85
C ILE A 776 7.91 -9.49 -11.63
N SER A 777 8.01 -10.76 -12.08
CA SER A 777 6.99 -11.78 -11.77
C SER A 777 7.02 -12.26 -10.31
N PHE A 778 8.17 -12.12 -9.64
CA PHE A 778 8.31 -12.26 -8.19
C PHE A 778 8.13 -10.92 -7.43
N GLY A 779 7.65 -9.86 -8.10
CA GLY A 779 7.40 -8.57 -7.45
C GLY A 779 8.67 -7.79 -7.06
N TYR A 780 9.83 -8.21 -7.56
CA TYR A 780 11.13 -7.56 -7.37
C TYR A 780 11.46 -6.63 -8.53
N ASN A 781 12.07 -5.48 -8.24
CA ASN A 781 12.48 -4.53 -9.26
C ASN A 781 13.90 -4.04 -8.98
N HIS A 782 14.92 -4.73 -9.53
CA HIS A 782 16.32 -4.43 -9.26
C HIS A 782 16.72 -2.98 -9.62
N LEU A 783 16.04 -2.33 -10.57
CA LEU A 783 16.29 -0.92 -10.93
C LEU A 783 16.09 0.02 -9.72
N THR A 784 15.19 -0.33 -8.80
CA THR A 784 14.99 0.43 -7.53
C THR A 784 16.05 0.11 -6.45
N VAL A 785 16.81 -0.98 -6.63
CA VAL A 785 17.75 -1.53 -5.67
C VAL A 785 19.20 -1.21 -6.03
N SER A 786 19.65 -1.59 -7.23
CA SER A 786 21.03 -1.43 -7.70
C SER A 786 21.18 -0.24 -8.64
N LYS A 787 21.56 0.92 -8.09
CA LYS A 787 21.88 2.11 -8.89
C LYS A 787 23.16 1.90 -9.72
N LYS A 788 23.02 1.76 -11.05
CA LYS A 788 24.14 1.96 -12.00
C LYS A 788 23.78 2.62 -13.34
N GLU A 789 22.54 3.07 -13.53
CA GLU A 789 22.20 3.94 -14.67
C GLU A 789 22.88 5.32 -14.53
N SER A 790 23.62 5.72 -15.56
CA SER A 790 24.31 7.01 -15.64
C SER A 790 23.36 8.11 -16.11
N TYR A 791 22.53 8.62 -15.20
CA TYR A 791 21.66 9.76 -15.51
C TYR A 791 22.47 11.04 -15.81
N PRO A 792 21.97 11.92 -16.69
CA PRO A 792 20.73 11.76 -17.47
C PRO A 792 20.91 10.88 -18.71
N SER A 793 19.84 10.14 -19.08
CA SER A 793 19.85 9.10 -20.12
C SER A 793 18.80 9.34 -21.22
N PRO A 794 19.08 9.03 -22.50
CA PRO A 794 18.24 9.43 -23.62
C PRO A 794 17.07 8.47 -23.86
N LYS A 795 15.92 8.77 -23.25
CA LYS A 795 14.69 7.96 -23.34
C LYS A 795 14.15 7.83 -24.76
N LYS A 796 14.09 8.95 -25.50
CA LYS A 796 13.57 8.99 -26.87
C LYS A 796 14.38 9.95 -27.73
N LYS A 797 15.21 9.41 -28.63
CA LYS A 797 16.03 10.20 -29.55
C LYS A 797 15.21 10.83 -30.68
N ALA A 798 14.28 10.09 -31.28
CA ALA A 798 13.52 10.53 -32.45
C ALA A 798 12.57 11.70 -32.13
N VAL A 799 12.86 12.88 -32.70
CA VAL A 799 12.03 14.09 -32.65
C VAL A 799 11.03 14.07 -33.81
N LEU A 800 9.82 14.62 -33.60
CA LEU A 800 8.83 14.78 -34.67
C LEU A 800 9.32 15.80 -35.71
N LYS A 801 8.99 15.61 -37.00
CA LYS A 801 9.38 16.54 -38.09
C LYS A 801 8.92 17.98 -37.84
N THR A 802 7.81 18.18 -37.13
CA THR A 802 7.25 19.48 -36.69
C THR A 802 8.05 20.18 -35.60
N ASP A 803 8.86 19.42 -34.85
CA ASP A 803 9.60 19.88 -33.67
C ASP A 803 11.12 19.84 -33.88
N SER A 804 11.54 19.27 -35.00
CA SER A 804 12.93 19.25 -35.48
C SER A 804 13.44 20.66 -35.75
N ARG A 805 14.64 20.96 -35.27
CA ARG A 805 15.33 22.23 -35.45
C ARG A 805 16.78 21.97 -35.86
N ASP A 806 17.36 22.92 -36.59
CA ASP A 806 18.81 23.00 -36.72
C ASP A 806 19.48 23.28 -35.36
N ALA A 807 20.65 22.69 -35.15
CA ALA A 807 21.50 23.01 -34.00
C ALA A 807 21.83 24.52 -34.00
N PRO A 808 21.49 25.29 -32.95
CA PRO A 808 21.69 26.74 -32.92
C PRO A 808 23.15 27.16 -33.12
N GLU A 809 23.36 28.30 -33.78
CA GLU A 809 24.70 28.71 -34.23
C GLU A 809 25.66 28.95 -33.06
N ASP A 810 25.22 29.58 -31.96
CA ASP A 810 26.01 29.71 -30.73
C ASP A 810 26.51 28.35 -30.21
N LEU A 811 25.67 27.31 -30.34
CA LEU A 811 25.94 25.96 -29.90
C LEU A 811 26.95 25.27 -30.85
N ARG A 812 26.80 25.48 -32.16
CA ARG A 812 27.76 25.02 -33.19
C ARG A 812 29.14 25.66 -33.01
N GLN A 813 29.19 26.96 -32.72
CA GLN A 813 30.45 27.68 -32.51
C GLN A 813 31.15 27.26 -31.21
N HIS A 814 30.41 27.13 -30.10
CA HIS A 814 30.97 26.69 -28.82
C HIS A 814 31.43 25.22 -28.84
N TYR A 815 30.76 24.35 -29.60
CA TYR A 815 31.06 22.92 -29.68
C TYR A 815 31.58 22.46 -31.06
N ARG A 816 32.36 23.30 -31.74
CA ARG A 816 32.83 23.18 -33.15
C ARG A 816 33.43 21.82 -33.60
N TYR A 817 33.82 20.95 -32.67
CA TYR A 817 34.39 19.61 -32.91
C TYR A 817 33.55 18.47 -32.30
N HIS A 818 32.25 18.68 -32.07
CA HIS A 818 31.33 17.70 -31.48
C HIS A 818 30.18 17.41 -32.45
N SER A 819 29.65 16.19 -32.41
CA SER A 819 28.32 15.90 -32.94
C SER A 819 27.27 16.55 -32.05
N ILE A 820 26.29 17.23 -32.66
CA ILE A 820 25.18 17.88 -31.97
C ILE A 820 23.87 17.33 -32.53
N GLN A 821 23.05 16.71 -31.68
CA GLN A 821 21.78 16.08 -32.09
C GLN A 821 20.65 16.54 -31.16
N GLN A 822 19.50 16.92 -31.73
CA GLN A 822 18.29 17.19 -30.95
C GLN A 822 17.70 15.89 -30.39
N ILE A 823 17.21 15.91 -29.16
CA ILE A 823 16.55 14.78 -28.48
C ILE A 823 15.10 15.15 -28.15
N CYS A 824 14.21 14.15 -28.16
CA CYS A 824 12.78 14.33 -27.86
C CYS A 824 12.51 14.22 -26.34
N GLU A 825 13.02 13.16 -25.71
CA GLU A 825 12.85 12.89 -24.27
C GLU A 825 14.15 12.38 -23.63
N LEU A 826 14.46 12.86 -22.43
CA LEU A 826 15.66 12.58 -21.65
C LEU A 826 15.28 12.33 -20.19
N ASP A 827 15.61 11.17 -19.63
CA ASP A 827 15.37 10.88 -18.21
C ASP A 827 16.45 11.57 -17.35
N LEU A 828 16.03 12.50 -16.50
CA LEU A 828 16.89 13.19 -15.52
C LEU A 828 17.20 12.28 -14.32
N ASN A 829 16.23 11.42 -13.97
CA ASN A 829 16.32 10.35 -12.99
C ASN A 829 15.11 9.41 -13.16
N GLN A 830 15.08 8.31 -12.39
CA GLN A 830 14.01 7.29 -12.38
C GLN A 830 12.56 7.79 -12.31
N LYS A 831 12.32 9.03 -11.85
CA LYS A 831 10.98 9.61 -11.69
C LYS A 831 10.72 10.85 -12.58
N GLN A 832 11.73 11.37 -13.27
CA GLN A 832 11.64 12.68 -13.95
C GLN A 832 12.13 12.62 -15.39
N VAL A 833 11.19 12.78 -16.31
CA VAL A 833 11.44 12.89 -17.76
C VAL A 833 11.48 14.37 -18.15
N LEU A 834 12.52 14.76 -18.88
CA LEU A 834 12.63 16.06 -19.54
C LEU A 834 12.20 15.92 -21.00
N LYS A 835 11.30 16.80 -21.45
CA LYS A 835 10.85 16.89 -22.84
C LYS A 835 10.46 18.34 -23.16
N LYS A 836 10.23 18.65 -24.44
CA LYS A 836 9.74 19.96 -24.88
C LYS A 836 8.42 20.31 -24.18
N GLY A 837 8.34 21.53 -23.65
CA GLY A 837 7.17 22.07 -22.95
C GLY A 837 7.18 21.89 -21.43
N SER A 838 7.95 20.92 -20.90
CA SER A 838 8.04 20.70 -19.45
C SER A 838 8.84 21.80 -18.74
N PHE A 839 8.62 21.96 -17.45
CA PHE A 839 9.19 23.03 -16.63
C PHE A 839 10.23 22.48 -15.64
N VAL A 840 11.32 23.22 -15.46
CA VAL A 840 12.48 22.83 -14.65
C VAL A 840 12.89 23.93 -13.67
N LEU A 841 13.32 23.49 -12.49
CA LEU A 841 13.98 24.29 -11.48
C LEU A 841 15.50 24.08 -11.61
N PHE A 842 16.27 25.15 -11.74
CA PHE A 842 17.72 25.07 -11.96
C PHE A 842 18.50 26.20 -11.25
N ASN A 843 19.80 26.00 -11.09
CA ASN A 843 20.70 26.97 -10.46
C ASN A 843 21.67 27.58 -11.46
N LEU A 844 21.72 28.91 -11.53
CA LEU A 844 22.74 29.65 -12.29
C LEU A 844 24.04 29.85 -11.48
N PRO A 845 25.20 30.05 -12.14
CA PRO A 845 26.44 30.46 -11.49
C PRO A 845 26.28 31.77 -10.71
N LEU A 846 27.00 31.90 -9.58
CA LEU A 846 26.87 33.04 -8.65
C LEU A 846 27.08 34.42 -9.31
N ALA A 847 27.90 34.50 -10.35
CA ALA A 847 28.19 35.73 -11.07
C ALA A 847 27.03 36.25 -11.95
N GLN A 848 25.90 35.53 -12.05
CA GLN A 848 24.84 35.85 -13.02
C GLN A 848 23.49 36.25 -12.38
N GLN A 849 23.11 35.70 -11.22
CA GLN A 849 21.94 36.17 -10.43
C GLN A 849 22.15 35.92 -8.93
N PRO A 850 21.73 36.85 -8.04
CA PRO A 850 21.78 36.67 -6.59
C PRO A 850 20.61 35.82 -6.05
N GLU A 851 19.45 35.85 -6.70
CA GLU A 851 18.30 35.01 -6.32
C GLU A 851 18.44 33.60 -6.89
N ARG A 852 18.43 32.60 -6.00
CA ARG A 852 18.34 31.18 -6.33
C ARG A 852 17.11 30.57 -5.64
N PRO A 853 16.45 29.56 -6.23
CA PRO A 853 16.65 28.97 -7.57
C PRO A 853 15.86 29.68 -8.70
N THR A 854 16.14 29.36 -9.96
CA THR A 854 15.49 29.91 -11.16
C THR A 854 14.55 28.88 -11.83
N VAL A 855 13.45 29.33 -12.44
CA VAL A 855 12.49 28.48 -13.18
C VAL A 855 12.58 28.73 -14.69
N GLY A 856 12.50 27.67 -15.50
CA GLY A 856 12.46 27.76 -16.95
C GLY A 856 11.62 26.66 -17.61
N LYS A 857 11.22 26.90 -18.86
CA LYS A 857 10.44 26.00 -19.71
C LYS A 857 11.30 25.47 -20.85
N ILE A 858 11.28 24.16 -21.10
CA ILE A 858 12.12 23.53 -22.13
C ILE A 858 11.56 23.80 -23.53
N ASP A 859 12.36 24.45 -24.38
CA ASP A 859 12.05 24.69 -25.79
C ASP A 859 12.65 23.63 -26.71
N SER A 860 13.83 23.10 -26.36
CA SER A 860 14.48 21.96 -27.05
C SER A 860 15.58 21.32 -26.17
N ILE A 861 15.89 20.04 -26.43
CA ILE A 861 16.94 19.27 -25.75
C ILE A 861 18.01 18.88 -26.76
N TRP A 862 19.28 19.04 -26.40
CA TRP A 862 20.42 18.82 -27.28
C TRP A 862 21.44 17.88 -26.64
N CYS A 863 21.80 16.82 -27.36
CA CYS A 863 22.95 15.97 -27.07
C CYS A 863 24.19 16.56 -27.75
N VAL A 864 25.30 16.66 -27.02
CA VAL A 864 26.61 17.07 -27.52
C VAL A 864 27.60 15.95 -27.23
N GLN A 865 28.20 15.38 -28.28
CA GLN A 865 29.08 14.22 -28.21
C GLN A 865 30.41 14.50 -28.88
N LYS A 866 31.51 14.32 -28.15
CA LYS A 866 32.86 14.26 -28.72
C LYS A 866 33.22 12.78 -28.94
N PRO A 867 33.90 12.41 -30.05
CA PRO A 867 34.48 11.07 -30.17
C PRO A 867 35.27 10.68 -28.91
N GLN A 868 35.08 9.43 -28.45
CA GLN A 868 35.74 8.85 -27.27
C GLN A 868 35.42 9.49 -25.90
N HIS A 869 34.40 10.35 -25.76
CA HIS A 869 34.01 10.92 -24.47
C HIS A 869 32.50 10.77 -24.15
N GLN A 870 32.17 10.90 -22.86
CA GLN A 870 30.79 10.86 -22.36
C GLN A 870 29.91 11.97 -22.97
N SER A 871 28.66 11.63 -23.29
CA SER A 871 27.67 12.56 -23.84
C SER A 871 27.31 13.65 -22.83
N ARG A 872 27.15 14.89 -23.30
CA ARG A 872 26.62 16.02 -22.52
C ARG A 872 25.24 16.40 -23.03
N TYR A 873 24.35 16.80 -22.12
CA TYR A 873 22.99 17.19 -22.47
C TYR A 873 22.72 18.64 -22.05
N LEU A 874 22.17 19.41 -22.98
CA LEU A 874 21.94 20.84 -22.86
C LEU A 874 20.46 21.13 -23.16
N LEU A 875 19.81 21.86 -22.27
CA LEU A 875 18.43 22.30 -22.39
C LEU A 875 18.42 23.73 -22.89
N HIS A 876 17.75 24.00 -24.01
CA HIS A 876 17.37 25.36 -24.36
C HIS A 876 16.11 25.72 -23.56
N LEU A 877 16.24 26.69 -22.64
CA LEU A 877 15.19 27.09 -21.72
C LEU A 877 14.79 28.55 -21.93
N THR A 878 13.49 28.83 -22.00
CA THR A 878 12.96 30.18 -21.77
C THR A 878 12.70 30.41 -20.28
N ILE A 879 13.18 31.53 -19.73
CA ILE A 879 13.08 31.87 -18.31
C ILE A 879 11.65 32.32 -17.96
N LEU A 880 11.15 31.86 -16.80
CA LEU A 880 9.92 32.37 -16.19
C LEU A 880 10.25 33.39 -15.08
N LYS A 881 9.58 34.55 -15.09
CA LYS A 881 9.63 35.54 -13.99
C LYS A 881 8.51 35.25 -13.00
N LYS A 882 8.83 35.24 -11.70
CA LYS A 882 7.85 35.15 -10.59
C LYS A 882 6.95 36.43 -10.57
N LYS A 883 5.63 36.25 -10.49
CA LYS A 883 4.62 37.31 -10.24
C LYS A 883 4.24 37.26 -8.74
N GLY A 884 3.02 37.64 -8.36
CA GLY A 884 2.47 37.42 -7.02
C GLY A 884 1.78 36.06 -6.86
N VAL A 885 1.13 35.86 -5.72
CA VAL A 885 0.08 34.86 -5.56
C VAL A 885 -1.13 35.30 -6.39
N ASN A 886 -1.80 34.39 -7.08
CA ASN A 886 -2.99 34.65 -7.87
C ASN A 886 -4.26 34.51 -7.00
N ASP A 887 -5.16 35.50 -7.05
CA ASP A 887 -6.33 35.56 -6.17
C ASP A 887 -7.34 34.42 -6.38
N TRP A 888 -7.46 33.90 -7.61
CA TRP A 888 -8.41 32.84 -7.95
C TRP A 888 -7.89 31.44 -7.59
N TYR A 889 -6.62 31.18 -7.87
CA TYR A 889 -5.98 29.89 -7.61
C TYR A 889 -5.30 29.79 -6.24
N GLN A 890 -5.09 30.91 -5.53
CA GLN A 890 -4.34 31.00 -4.27
C GLN A 890 -2.98 30.26 -4.34
N MET A 891 -2.32 30.43 -5.49
CA MET A 891 -1.05 29.79 -5.86
C MET A 891 -0.12 30.80 -6.50
N GLN A 892 1.18 30.51 -6.46
CA GLN A 892 2.21 31.36 -7.04
C GLN A 892 2.13 31.37 -8.57
N GLU A 893 1.98 32.56 -9.14
CA GLU A 893 1.97 32.77 -10.59
C GLU A 893 3.37 33.12 -11.13
N PHE A 894 3.64 32.72 -12.37
CA PHE A 894 4.85 33.03 -13.13
C PHE A 894 4.50 33.42 -14.57
N LYS A 895 5.34 34.25 -15.20
CA LYS A 895 5.19 34.67 -16.60
C LYS A 895 6.40 34.28 -17.44
N VAL A 896 6.16 33.67 -18.59
CA VAL A 896 7.17 33.39 -19.62
C VAL A 896 7.74 34.72 -20.13
N THR A 897 9.07 34.83 -20.15
CA THR A 897 9.78 36.03 -20.62
C THR A 897 10.32 35.85 -22.05
N SER A 898 10.88 36.90 -22.64
CA SER A 898 11.64 36.80 -23.90
C SER A 898 13.09 36.32 -23.72
N LYS A 899 13.55 36.08 -22.48
CA LYS A 899 14.92 35.62 -22.21
C LYS A 899 14.99 34.10 -22.31
N SER A 900 15.89 33.59 -23.13
CA SER A 900 16.24 32.17 -23.17
C SER A 900 17.75 31.95 -23.01
N LEU A 901 18.16 30.76 -22.57
CA LEU A 901 19.57 30.36 -22.43
C LEU A 901 19.74 28.84 -22.54
N PHE A 902 20.99 28.38 -22.61
CA PHE A 902 21.34 26.96 -22.55
C PHE A 902 21.78 26.57 -21.13
N VAL A 903 21.13 25.56 -20.56
CA VAL A 903 21.42 25.01 -19.24
C VAL A 903 21.91 23.58 -19.39
N ASN A 904 23.06 23.25 -18.79
CA ASN A 904 23.47 21.85 -18.66
C ASN A 904 22.54 21.14 -17.67
N THR A 905 22.07 19.95 -18.04
CA THR A 905 21.24 19.09 -17.19
C THR A 905 21.78 18.87 -15.77
N THR A 906 23.10 18.94 -15.55
CA THR A 906 23.71 18.84 -14.20
C THR A 906 23.37 20.02 -13.27
N ALA A 907 22.80 21.11 -13.79
CA ALA A 907 22.36 22.27 -13.02
C ALA A 907 20.84 22.25 -12.71
N VAL A 908 20.09 21.27 -13.22
CA VAL A 908 18.67 21.08 -12.94
C VAL A 908 18.50 20.34 -11.62
N ALA A 909 17.72 20.92 -10.70
CA ALA A 909 17.43 20.35 -9.39
C ALA A 909 16.19 19.44 -9.40
N SER A 910 15.15 19.82 -10.16
CA SER A 910 13.89 19.06 -10.27
C SER A 910 13.10 19.53 -11.50
N THR A 911 12.18 18.71 -11.98
CA THR A 911 11.03 19.20 -12.77
C THR A 911 9.96 19.77 -11.85
N LEU A 912 9.06 20.60 -12.40
CA LEU A 912 7.90 21.18 -11.73
C LEU A 912 6.65 21.03 -12.61
N ASN A 913 5.46 20.96 -12.00
CA ASN A 913 4.19 21.02 -12.71
C ASN A 913 3.67 22.47 -12.75
N PHE A 914 3.39 22.95 -13.95
CA PHE A 914 2.74 24.23 -14.19
C PHE A 914 1.49 24.02 -15.02
N GLN A 915 0.40 24.68 -14.62
CA GLN A 915 -0.83 24.80 -15.41
C GLN A 915 -0.88 26.19 -16.03
N HIS A 916 -1.54 26.33 -17.18
CA HIS A 916 -1.80 27.65 -17.77
C HIS A 916 -2.77 28.44 -16.86
N ASN A 917 -2.59 29.76 -16.75
CA ASN A 917 -3.58 30.61 -16.09
C ASN A 917 -4.82 30.74 -17.00
N CYS A 918 -5.71 29.76 -16.89
CA CYS A 918 -6.92 29.64 -17.71
C CYS A 918 -8.07 30.54 -17.23
N HIS A 919 -8.00 31.10 -16.02
CA HIS A 919 -9.01 32.03 -15.52
C HIS A 919 -8.77 33.43 -16.11
N ASP A 920 -7.59 34.01 -15.87
CA ASP A 920 -7.24 35.36 -16.33
C ASP A 920 -6.75 35.39 -17.79
N GLY A 921 -6.88 34.27 -18.51
CA GLY A 921 -6.41 34.08 -19.87
C GLY A 921 -7.50 33.82 -20.90
N ASP A 922 -8.77 34.09 -20.57
CA ASP A 922 -9.96 33.96 -21.42
C ASP A 922 -10.06 32.64 -22.20
N CYS A 923 -9.70 31.54 -21.53
CA CYS A 923 -9.53 30.23 -22.17
C CYS A 923 -10.88 29.51 -22.36
N THR A 924 -11.26 29.29 -23.63
CA THR A 924 -12.56 28.71 -24.01
C THR A 924 -12.48 27.19 -24.22
N LEU A 925 -13.59 26.48 -24.05
CA LEU A 925 -13.71 25.06 -24.39
C LEU A 925 -14.24 24.92 -25.83
N THR A 926 -13.48 24.26 -26.70
CA THR A 926 -13.83 24.08 -28.13
C THR A 926 -13.81 22.61 -28.53
N LYS A 927 -14.69 22.21 -29.46
CA LYS A 927 -14.74 20.83 -29.99
C LYS A 927 -13.67 20.61 -31.07
N THR A 928 -12.41 20.60 -30.66
CA THR A 928 -11.24 20.54 -31.56
C THR A 928 -10.46 19.22 -31.45
N LYS A 929 -10.49 18.55 -30.29
CA LYS A 929 -9.75 17.31 -30.02
C LYS A 929 -10.21 16.17 -30.93
N THR A 930 -9.31 15.58 -31.71
CA THR A 930 -9.56 14.28 -32.34
C THR A 930 -9.68 13.20 -31.27
N VAL A 931 -10.73 12.40 -31.30
CA VAL A 931 -10.90 11.23 -30.41
C VAL A 931 -10.40 9.99 -31.14
N ARG A 932 -9.59 9.14 -30.49
CA ARG A 932 -9.33 7.79 -31.02
C ARG A 932 -10.40 6.81 -30.53
N ILE A 933 -10.97 6.07 -31.46
CA ILE A 933 -11.94 4.99 -31.26
C ILE A 933 -11.34 3.76 -31.95
N GLU A 934 -11.31 2.59 -31.28
CA GLU A 934 -10.76 1.35 -31.86
C GLU A 934 -9.33 1.50 -32.44
N ARG A 935 -8.49 2.26 -31.73
CA ARG A 935 -7.13 2.68 -32.15
C ARG A 935 -7.09 3.58 -33.41
N ILE A 936 -8.20 3.98 -34.04
CA ILE A 936 -8.27 4.85 -35.23
C ILE A 936 -8.65 6.29 -34.85
N ASP A 937 -8.08 7.30 -35.51
CA ASP A 937 -8.46 8.71 -35.36
C ASP A 937 -9.86 8.96 -35.94
N SER A 938 -10.81 9.35 -35.09
CA SER A 938 -12.21 9.55 -35.48
C SER A 938 -12.51 10.98 -35.95
N VAL A 939 -13.50 11.10 -36.84
CA VAL A 939 -14.16 12.37 -37.18
C VAL A 939 -14.87 13.00 -35.97
N VAL A 940 -15.18 12.22 -34.93
CA VAL A 940 -15.81 12.72 -33.70
C VAL A 940 -14.85 13.62 -32.94
N LYS A 941 -15.25 14.89 -32.79
CA LYS A 941 -14.49 15.90 -32.05
C LYS A 941 -14.94 16.05 -30.59
N ALA A 942 -13.99 16.02 -29.68
CA ALA A 942 -14.17 16.23 -28.25
C ALA A 942 -13.82 17.66 -27.82
N LEU A 943 -14.42 18.10 -26.71
CA LEU A 943 -14.03 19.33 -26.03
C LEU A 943 -12.58 19.26 -25.53
N GLU A 944 -11.82 20.33 -25.75
CA GLU A 944 -10.56 20.66 -25.08
C GLU A 944 -10.45 22.20 -24.90
N VAL A 945 -9.55 22.63 -24.02
CA VAL A 945 -9.29 24.06 -23.76
C VAL A 945 -8.45 24.66 -24.88
N THR A 946 -8.96 25.73 -25.49
CA THR A 946 -8.20 26.64 -26.37
C THR A 946 -7.75 27.84 -25.54
N HIS A 947 -6.42 28.00 -25.40
CA HIS A 947 -5.85 29.07 -24.58
C HIS A 947 -5.83 30.42 -25.32
N GLY A 948 -6.40 31.47 -24.70
CA GLY A 948 -6.43 32.83 -25.24
C GLY A 948 -5.08 33.53 -25.16
N ASN A 949 -4.48 33.58 -23.96
CA ASN A 949 -3.06 33.92 -23.79
C ASN A 949 -2.17 32.65 -23.77
N ARG A 950 -0.84 32.80 -23.81
CA ARG A 950 0.13 31.67 -23.69
C ARG A 950 1.34 31.99 -22.79
N LEU A 951 1.24 33.01 -21.94
CA LEU A 951 2.39 33.60 -21.23
C LEU A 951 2.34 33.39 -19.71
N ASP A 952 1.16 33.38 -19.10
CA ASP A 952 1.01 33.35 -17.65
C ASP A 952 0.61 31.94 -17.18
N TYR A 953 1.29 31.45 -16.16
CA TYR A 953 1.23 30.07 -15.68
C TYR A 953 1.23 30.02 -14.14
N ILE A 954 0.50 29.05 -13.59
CA ILE A 954 0.38 28.81 -12.15
C ILE A 954 1.25 27.61 -11.77
N LEU A 955 2.10 27.77 -10.75
CA LEU A 955 2.86 26.67 -10.15
C LEU A 955 1.90 25.80 -9.32
N ASN A 956 1.80 24.51 -9.64
CA ASN A 956 0.89 23.59 -8.96
C ASN A 956 1.47 23.15 -7.60
N THR A 957 1.15 23.88 -6.54
CA THR A 957 1.55 23.56 -5.16
C THR A 957 0.90 22.29 -4.62
N CYS A 958 -0.17 21.80 -5.26
CA CYS A 958 -0.87 20.57 -4.88
C CYS A 958 -0.22 19.29 -5.45
N SER A 959 0.90 19.42 -6.18
CA SER A 959 1.66 18.30 -6.73
C SER A 959 2.11 17.31 -5.64
N LEU A 960 1.81 16.02 -5.84
CA LEU A 960 2.32 14.91 -5.02
C LEU A 960 3.62 14.32 -5.61
N HIS A 961 4.30 15.10 -6.44
CA HIS A 961 5.63 14.84 -7.00
C HIS A 961 6.55 16.03 -6.68
N ALA A 962 7.75 15.77 -6.17
CA ALA A 962 8.73 16.81 -5.83
C ALA A 962 8.15 17.92 -4.94
N ILE A 963 7.36 17.54 -3.91
CA ILE A 963 6.60 18.41 -2.99
C ILE A 963 7.49 19.54 -2.44
N ASN A 964 8.57 19.18 -1.77
CA ASN A 964 9.62 20.07 -1.27
C ASN A 964 10.10 21.12 -2.30
N PHE A 965 10.23 20.77 -3.60
CA PHE A 965 10.64 21.71 -4.63
C PHE A 965 9.51 22.64 -5.08
N HIS A 966 8.26 22.18 -5.09
CA HIS A 966 7.09 23.02 -5.38
C HIS A 966 6.88 24.04 -4.25
N GLN A 967 6.87 23.61 -2.98
CA GLN A 967 6.76 24.50 -1.81
C GLN A 967 7.89 25.54 -1.78
N LYS A 968 9.16 25.12 -1.84
CA LYS A 968 10.33 26.02 -1.74
C LYS A 968 10.45 27.00 -2.92
N THR A 969 9.84 26.68 -4.07
CA THR A 969 9.72 27.61 -5.23
C THR A 969 8.55 28.58 -5.07
N ALA A 970 7.39 28.08 -4.62
CA ALA A 970 6.20 28.89 -4.42
C ALA A 970 6.41 29.92 -3.30
N LYS A 971 6.91 29.50 -2.13
CA LYS A 971 6.99 30.32 -0.90
C LYS A 971 5.63 30.97 -0.57
N LEU A 972 4.59 30.14 -0.46
CA LEU A 972 3.30 30.57 0.06
C LEU A 972 3.37 30.68 1.58
N GLU A 973 2.71 31.68 2.14
CA GLU A 973 2.53 31.86 3.57
C GLU A 973 1.07 31.57 3.92
N PHE A 974 0.84 30.85 5.02
CA PHE A 974 -0.49 30.41 5.43
C PHE A 974 -0.80 30.92 6.82
N ARG A 975 -1.83 31.78 6.92
CA ARG A 975 -2.30 32.34 8.19
C ARG A 975 -2.75 31.23 9.14
N THR A 976 -2.55 31.44 10.44
CA THR A 976 -3.23 30.65 11.48
C THR A 976 -4.70 31.08 11.58
N ILE A 977 -5.54 30.17 12.09
CA ILE A 977 -6.95 30.45 12.42
C ILE A 977 -7.04 30.78 13.91
N GLU A 978 -7.49 31.98 14.25
CA GLU A 978 -7.56 32.44 15.63
C GLU A 978 -8.71 31.78 16.41
N PRO A 979 -8.61 31.60 17.75
CA PRO A 979 -9.66 30.95 18.55
C PRO A 979 -11.05 31.61 18.43
N LEU A 980 -11.10 32.93 18.18
CA LEU A 980 -12.36 33.64 17.94
C LEU A 980 -12.97 33.34 16.56
N GLU A 981 -12.15 33.13 15.53
CA GLU A 981 -12.62 32.70 14.21
C GLU A 981 -13.21 31.30 14.28
N TRP A 982 -12.58 30.40 15.02
CA TRP A 982 -13.11 29.07 15.32
C TRP A 982 -14.50 29.11 15.96
N LEU A 983 -14.69 29.95 16.98
CA LEU A 983 -16.00 30.15 17.62
C LEU A 983 -17.06 30.67 16.63
N ASN A 984 -16.70 31.62 15.78
CA ASN A 984 -17.59 32.17 14.76
C ASN A 984 -17.97 31.12 13.71
N ALA A 985 -17.01 30.39 13.14
CA ALA A 985 -17.24 29.33 12.17
C ALA A 985 -18.10 28.18 12.74
N MET A 986 -17.91 27.81 14.01
CA MET A 986 -18.77 26.85 14.69
C MET A 986 -20.21 27.35 14.85
N HIS A 987 -20.42 28.62 15.23
CA HIS A 987 -21.76 29.21 15.32
C HIS A 987 -22.46 29.31 13.96
N GLU A 988 -21.77 29.80 12.92
CA GLU A 988 -22.28 29.88 11.55
C GLU A 988 -22.63 28.49 10.99
N GLY A 989 -21.68 27.55 11.07
CA GLY A 989 -21.84 26.17 10.62
C GLY A 989 -22.98 25.44 11.32
N LEU A 990 -23.19 25.69 12.62
CA LEU A 990 -24.29 25.13 13.40
C LEU A 990 -25.63 25.75 13.02
N ALA A 991 -25.68 27.05 12.73
CA ALA A 991 -26.89 27.72 12.23
C ALA A 991 -27.28 27.19 10.83
N ILE A 992 -26.31 27.00 9.93
CA ILE A 992 -26.50 26.40 8.61
C ILE A 992 -27.02 24.96 8.72
N TRP A 993 -26.40 24.13 9.58
CA TRP A 993 -26.86 22.74 9.80
C TRP A 993 -28.29 22.69 10.35
N LYS A 994 -28.62 23.51 11.36
CA LYS A 994 -29.99 23.66 11.90
C LYS A 994 -30.99 24.10 10.81
N SER A 995 -30.60 25.02 9.93
CA SER A 995 -31.41 25.49 8.79
C SER A 995 -31.66 24.39 7.75
N ASN A 996 -30.64 23.61 7.39
CA ASN A 996 -30.77 22.51 6.44
C ASN A 996 -31.64 21.37 6.97
N LYS A 997 -31.55 21.06 8.28
CA LYS A 997 -32.44 20.09 8.96
C LYS A 997 -33.91 20.53 8.90
N LYS A 998 -34.21 21.82 9.12
CA LYS A 998 -35.57 22.37 8.98
C LYS A 998 -36.12 22.32 7.54
N LYS A 999 -35.25 22.34 6.52
CA LYS A 999 -35.63 22.29 5.10
C LYS A 999 -35.75 20.88 4.52
N GLY A 1000 -35.61 19.84 5.34
CA GLY A 1000 -35.53 18.44 4.87
C GLY A 1000 -34.29 18.11 4.02
N LYS A 1001 -33.34 19.04 3.89
CA LYS A 1001 -32.14 18.92 3.06
C LYS A 1001 -30.97 18.26 3.80
N THR A 1002 -31.25 17.22 4.58
CA THR A 1002 -30.22 16.37 5.20
C THR A 1002 -29.74 15.33 4.20
N VAL A 1003 -28.45 15.36 3.86
CA VAL A 1003 -27.79 14.46 2.89
C VAL A 1003 -27.54 13.04 3.47
N ILE A 1004 -28.42 12.57 4.36
CA ILE A 1004 -28.39 11.24 4.98
C ILE A 1004 -29.86 10.82 5.22
N PRO A 1005 -30.28 9.59 4.87
CA PRO A 1005 -31.60 9.06 5.25
C PRO A 1005 -31.77 9.02 6.77
N ILE A 1006 -32.99 9.27 7.25
CA ILE A 1006 -33.31 9.11 8.67
C ILE A 1006 -33.57 7.62 8.93
N THR A 1007 -32.56 6.89 9.38
CA THR A 1007 -32.78 5.69 10.19
C THR A 1007 -33.23 6.12 11.58
N SER A 1008 -34.27 5.49 12.11
CA SER A 1008 -35.02 5.99 13.26
C SER A 1008 -34.39 5.62 14.61
N ALA A 1009 -33.27 6.27 14.95
CA ALA A 1009 -32.69 6.27 16.29
C ALA A 1009 -32.47 7.71 16.76
N ILE A 1010 -33.17 8.14 17.81
CA ILE A 1010 -33.08 9.52 18.33
C ILE A 1010 -31.90 9.62 19.30
N SER A 1011 -30.69 9.86 18.77
CA SER A 1011 -29.53 10.19 19.59
C SER A 1011 -29.65 11.61 20.18
N ARG A 1012 -29.82 11.69 21.50
CA ARG A 1012 -29.68 12.95 22.26
C ARG A 1012 -28.22 13.14 22.65
N VAL A 1013 -27.45 13.84 21.82
CA VAL A 1013 -26.13 14.35 22.24
C VAL A 1013 -26.35 15.42 23.32
N ASN A 1014 -25.70 15.27 24.47
CA ASN A 1014 -25.76 16.25 25.56
C ASN A 1014 -24.90 17.49 25.19
N PRO A 1015 -25.44 18.73 25.22
CA PRO A 1015 -24.67 19.93 24.91
C PRO A 1015 -23.48 20.24 25.84
N SER A 1016 -23.33 19.54 26.97
CA SER A 1016 -22.24 19.73 27.95
C SER A 1016 -20.85 19.27 27.46
N PHE A 1017 -20.65 19.09 26.16
CA PHE A 1017 -19.39 18.66 25.52
C PHE A 1017 -18.65 19.83 24.82
N LEU A 1018 -19.04 21.07 25.12
CA LEU A 1018 -18.52 22.32 24.51
C LEU A 1018 -18.22 23.40 25.56
N VAL A 1019 -17.67 22.98 26.71
CA VAL A 1019 -17.10 23.83 27.77
C VAL A 1019 -15.81 23.18 28.25
#